data_AF-F4Q7Z2-F1
#
_entry.id   AF-F4Q7Z2-F1
#
_cell.length_a   1.000
_cell.length_b   1.000
_cell.length_c   1.000
_cell.angle_alpha   90.00
_cell.angle_beta   90.00
_cell.angle_gamma   90.00
#
_symmetry.space_group_name_H-M   'P 1'
#
loop_
_entity.id
_entity.type
_entity.pdbx_description
1 polymer ?
#
loop_
_entity_poly.entity_id
_entity_poly.type
_entity_poly.pdbx_seq_one_letter_code
_entity_poly.pdbx_strand_id
1 'polypeptide(L)'
;MKVALKFLLSIGVVIILCVNAIDRVSSQPMPVDELNSAIWIIQQYKSTVQENEAAICSSGYFTCSAGAPRHITQILLSLFDITDNGQSPNAALQTFSFPELESLYINVDSTVKTESLNILNLIKNLDNLQTIKIISDFSITTIPPMVGLPKLTLFSVSGQLSLPFTFDFGPAIEEVSLSSISGGFTIDANTPVHSKLKKVYFHIGGALAQSLTFTAESFPVLDSLSLYLSGNHIGFTSQYTAFRYIEYYYCVCLNNNNNNNNNNNNNNNNNNNNNIPKQNCATTFLPPLSEFKNLVTLILQYSNMTGFPLIEYPDSLTYVRVSNGFQFDTFPDIPANNVQAMHYVNNKLKGDIPWNNFINSTYMLLDLTNNPALTTSIPQSFCVNRLYIKGCPLITNVPECFLCYQKSTENVQTDIVLDAGFKCNITFVSTNIYTSIGVGFIEGTNIGYGNMALGRYVLDSPIPNKKLRYFDTLRPTGPPNTVTLTLDSNYPEYTADFNVLEVGIQAPGVVTFQQIPSGVYQISLYTQFINGYLLHAVIINNNIDCVISSTVASSSDLSCNVTGTPFKSFQTYQYILSNGYTNLTKSFTTPQLYPVDLYLTMWENLVMVGSKYLLNGYFGIAKPIIYFNGDPTICLPATYDSGAIQCIQVKPWPAIGLTNITVSVDGFMSNIVSANLTSPQSICNTTGCSGHGTCNSNGICVCDTGYYTAKCSEKYPIFKSGSYDLNDRKLISIYGDFGPFNQLAVSITLDNTDCQATYKSQTLINCTLVSEPTDGLALSSGSGSDSNGSGGELTCPFNCYGHGQCINGKCQCQPGYSSIDNCLTKTSNHTVTPNTTSPTTSFDIDGIDFQFEMIAIQEIDTDNNIINEVLTNSWSSTILIDNQTQTTTVNYQLNNSDTTALVTATISFSQQPRDIQFGSQLLHIDANSIKLSVNISNWTFNTFLTTLRVIFKTTINNDQSIEFDCQDVNIDTLSYDQLSNSIQYLRVVKDNIQFTGRFIDYVLSDGRPTFSKTSIINKTASLDDQQSTILIGISMPQSSESIIDPDFTPLLIDKSADSGCDSKSNTWRIIVGVVVGVVGAVAIAVASIILIKKKRTVLRHNAKIQHKLARMG
;
A
#
# COMPACT_ATOMS: atom_id res chain seq x y z
N MET A 1 -5.25 -6.59 -70.71
CA MET A 1 -4.41 -6.84 -71.92
C MET A 1 -3.92 -5.54 -72.58
N LYS A 2 -3.27 -4.65 -71.81
CA LYS A 2 -2.59 -3.43 -72.32
C LYS A 2 -1.36 -3.04 -71.49
N VAL A 3 -0.89 -3.92 -70.60
CA VAL A 3 0.28 -3.71 -69.73
C VAL A 3 1.41 -4.69 -70.07
N ALA A 4 1.09 -5.88 -70.62
CA ALA A 4 2.10 -6.85 -71.06
C ALA A 4 2.86 -6.46 -72.34
N LEU A 5 2.32 -5.54 -73.16
CA LEU A 5 2.93 -5.14 -74.44
C LEU A 5 3.94 -3.98 -74.31
N LYS A 6 3.97 -3.27 -73.17
CA LYS A 6 4.95 -2.19 -72.92
C LYS A 6 6.23 -2.65 -72.23
N PHE A 7 6.23 -3.83 -71.60
CA PHE A 7 7.41 -4.40 -70.94
C PHE A 7 8.33 -5.16 -71.92
N LEU A 8 7.76 -5.72 -73.00
CA LEU A 8 8.54 -6.43 -74.04
C LEU A 8 9.29 -5.49 -74.99
N LEU A 9 8.84 -4.24 -75.19
CA LEU A 9 9.55 -3.27 -76.03
C LEU A 9 10.71 -2.55 -75.32
N SER A 10 10.75 -2.55 -73.99
CA SER A 10 11.84 -1.92 -73.20
C SER A 10 13.06 -2.84 -73.04
N ILE A 11 12.86 -4.17 -73.09
CA ILE A 11 13.95 -5.15 -73.08
C ILE A 11 14.62 -5.26 -74.47
N GLY A 12 13.84 -5.09 -75.55
CA GLY A 12 14.38 -5.18 -76.92
C GLY A 12 15.35 -4.05 -77.31
N VAL A 13 15.22 -2.84 -76.73
CA VAL A 13 16.07 -1.69 -77.08
C VAL A 13 17.37 -1.66 -76.26
N VAL A 14 17.39 -2.22 -75.04
CA VAL A 14 18.63 -2.38 -74.26
C VAL A 14 19.52 -3.47 -74.86
N ILE A 15 18.94 -4.53 -75.43
CA ILE A 15 19.71 -5.59 -76.09
C ILE A 15 20.35 -5.09 -77.41
N ILE A 16 19.69 -4.19 -78.15
CA ILE A 16 20.22 -3.69 -79.43
C ILE A 16 21.27 -2.57 -79.26
N LEU A 17 21.26 -1.83 -78.13
CA LEU A 17 22.30 -0.85 -77.81
C LEU A 17 23.56 -1.46 -77.15
N CYS A 18 23.49 -2.69 -76.61
CA CYS A 18 24.67 -3.42 -76.15
C CYS A 18 25.42 -4.18 -77.27
N VAL A 19 24.86 -4.28 -78.49
CA VAL A 19 25.48 -5.02 -79.60
C VAL A 19 26.44 -4.15 -80.45
N ASN A 20 26.50 -2.84 -80.24
CA ASN A 20 27.37 -1.93 -81.01
C ASN A 20 28.46 -1.23 -80.20
N ALA A 21 28.83 -1.78 -79.04
CA ALA A 21 30.06 -1.42 -78.31
C ALA A 21 30.90 -2.68 -78.04
N ILE A 22 31.16 -3.47 -79.09
CA ILE A 22 32.30 -4.40 -79.10
C ILE A 22 33.43 -3.66 -79.80
N ASP A 23 33.99 -2.68 -79.08
CA ASP A 23 35.40 -2.39 -79.28
C ASP A 23 36.15 -3.67 -78.93
N ARG A 24 36.96 -4.14 -79.87
CA ARG A 24 37.88 -5.26 -79.67
C ARG A 24 38.82 -4.90 -78.51
N VAL A 25 38.45 -5.27 -77.28
CA VAL A 25 39.43 -5.47 -76.22
C VAL A 25 40.20 -6.70 -76.65
N SER A 26 41.36 -6.48 -77.25
CA SER A 26 42.40 -7.50 -77.35
C SER A 26 42.57 -8.07 -75.95
N SER A 27 42.14 -9.31 -75.70
CA SER A 27 42.50 -10.00 -74.45
C SER A 27 44.02 -9.97 -74.38
N GLN A 28 44.57 -9.34 -73.34
CA GLN A 28 46.00 -9.48 -73.11
C GLN A 28 46.28 -10.97 -72.90
N PRO A 29 47.19 -11.57 -73.68
CA PRO A 29 47.51 -12.98 -73.53
C PRO A 29 48.06 -13.25 -72.14
N MET A 30 47.84 -14.46 -71.63
CA MET A 30 48.46 -14.95 -70.40
C MET A 30 49.97 -14.63 -70.42
N PRO A 31 50.55 -14.12 -69.31
CA PRO A 31 51.98 -13.83 -69.25
C PRO A 31 52.81 -15.02 -69.70
N VAL A 32 53.83 -14.77 -70.53
CA VAL A 32 54.64 -15.84 -71.15
C VAL A 32 55.28 -16.75 -70.10
N ASP A 33 55.71 -16.20 -68.96
CA ASP A 33 56.30 -16.97 -67.87
C ASP A 33 55.30 -17.91 -67.19
N GLU A 34 54.03 -17.50 -67.11
CA GLU A 34 52.93 -18.32 -66.57
C GLU A 34 52.54 -19.43 -67.55
N LEU A 35 52.46 -19.10 -68.84
CA LEU A 35 52.24 -20.08 -69.90
C LEU A 35 53.37 -21.13 -69.93
N ASN A 36 54.64 -20.71 -69.82
CA ASN A 36 55.78 -21.62 -69.75
C ASN A 36 55.74 -22.53 -68.51
N SER A 37 55.25 -22.01 -67.37
CA SER A 37 55.07 -22.79 -66.15
C SER A 37 53.99 -23.86 -66.31
N ALA A 38 52.87 -23.54 -66.98
CA ALA A 38 51.82 -24.51 -67.30
C ALA A 38 52.31 -25.58 -68.30
N ILE A 39 53.05 -25.18 -69.35
CA ILE A 39 53.65 -26.10 -70.32
C ILE A 39 54.61 -27.08 -69.64
N TRP A 40 55.44 -26.59 -68.70
CA TRP A 40 56.33 -27.46 -67.93
C TRP A 40 55.56 -28.57 -67.19
N ILE A 41 54.44 -28.23 -66.55
CA ILE A 41 53.58 -29.21 -65.85
C ILE A 41 52.97 -30.21 -66.85
N ILE A 42 52.42 -29.72 -67.97
CA ILE A 42 51.84 -30.56 -69.04
C ILE A 42 52.87 -31.59 -69.54
N GLN A 43 54.10 -31.15 -69.82
CA GLN A 43 55.18 -32.00 -70.31
C GLN A 43 55.68 -32.97 -69.25
N GLN A 44 55.87 -32.53 -68.00
CA GLN A 44 56.35 -33.39 -66.91
C GLN A 44 55.38 -34.55 -66.62
N TYR A 45 54.07 -34.30 -66.72
CA TYR A 45 53.05 -35.31 -66.46
C TYR A 45 52.49 -35.98 -67.71
N LYS A 46 53.02 -35.67 -68.91
CA LYS A 46 52.60 -36.26 -70.20
C LYS A 46 51.12 -36.01 -70.54
N SER A 47 50.55 -34.88 -70.10
CA SER A 47 49.15 -34.53 -70.35
C SER A 47 48.90 -34.25 -71.85
N THR A 48 47.72 -34.62 -72.35
CA THR A 48 47.30 -34.37 -73.75
C THR A 48 46.88 -32.93 -74.05
N VAL A 49 46.87 -32.05 -73.04
CA VAL A 49 46.52 -30.63 -73.21
C VAL A 49 47.51 -29.96 -74.17
N GLN A 50 47.00 -29.26 -75.19
CA GLN A 50 47.88 -28.55 -76.11
C GLN A 50 48.57 -27.36 -75.42
N GLU A 51 49.83 -27.12 -75.77
CA GLU A 51 50.73 -26.14 -75.15
C GLU A 51 50.44 -24.68 -75.58
N ASN A 52 49.17 -24.24 -75.52
CA ASN A 52 48.75 -22.88 -75.80
C ASN A 52 47.63 -22.43 -74.84
N GLU A 53 47.54 -21.12 -74.58
CA GLU A 53 46.60 -20.54 -73.61
C GLU A 53 45.15 -21.01 -73.80
N ALA A 54 44.66 -21.03 -75.04
CA ALA A 54 43.27 -21.37 -75.33
C ALA A 54 42.94 -22.82 -74.95
N ALA A 55 43.83 -23.76 -75.27
CA ALA A 55 43.68 -25.16 -74.92
C ALA A 55 43.86 -25.41 -73.41
N ILE A 56 44.81 -24.73 -72.78
CA ILE A 56 45.06 -24.84 -71.33
C ILE A 56 43.81 -24.42 -70.55
N CYS A 57 43.28 -23.21 -70.80
CA CYS A 57 42.13 -22.69 -70.08
C CYS A 57 40.79 -23.37 -70.42
N SER A 58 40.72 -24.17 -71.50
CA SER A 58 39.51 -24.94 -71.87
C SER A 58 39.62 -26.43 -71.57
N SER A 59 40.77 -26.89 -71.06
CA SER A 59 41.06 -28.31 -70.82
C SER A 59 40.22 -28.96 -69.72
N GLY A 60 39.67 -28.16 -68.79
CA GLY A 60 39.05 -28.66 -67.56
C GLY A 60 40.07 -29.05 -66.47
N TYR A 61 41.37 -29.15 -66.79
CA TYR A 61 42.44 -29.43 -65.84
C TYR A 61 43.12 -28.17 -65.29
N PHE A 62 43.07 -27.07 -66.05
CA PHE A 62 43.52 -25.75 -65.62
C PHE A 62 42.34 -24.80 -65.61
N THR A 63 42.10 -24.14 -64.48
CA THR A 63 41.08 -23.10 -64.36
C THR A 63 41.76 -21.74 -64.48
N CYS A 64 41.26 -20.91 -65.38
CA CYS A 64 41.76 -19.55 -65.59
C CYS A 64 40.75 -18.50 -65.11
N SER A 65 41.22 -17.37 -64.59
CA SER A 65 40.39 -16.25 -64.17
C SER A 65 39.71 -15.56 -65.36
N ALA A 66 38.59 -14.87 -65.08
CA ALA A 66 37.84 -14.13 -66.09
C ALA A 66 38.47 -12.76 -66.46
N GLY A 67 39.59 -12.39 -65.81
CA GLY A 67 40.30 -11.13 -66.02
C GLY A 67 41.09 -11.05 -67.33
N ALA A 68 41.60 -9.85 -67.64
CA ALA A 68 42.53 -9.61 -68.73
C ALA A 68 43.79 -8.90 -68.17
N PRO A 69 44.98 -9.53 -68.19
CA PRO A 69 45.25 -10.87 -68.72
C PRO A 69 44.63 -11.99 -67.88
N ARG A 70 44.44 -13.16 -68.48
CA ARG A 70 43.97 -14.37 -67.77
C ARG A 70 45.13 -14.97 -66.96
N HIS A 71 44.83 -15.39 -65.74
CA HIS A 71 45.76 -16.11 -64.86
C HIS A 71 45.20 -17.47 -64.47
N ILE A 72 46.06 -18.45 -64.22
CA ILE A 72 45.67 -19.79 -63.75
C ILE A 72 45.42 -19.71 -62.24
N THR A 73 44.19 -20.00 -61.83
CA THR A 73 43.76 -19.97 -60.43
C THR A 73 43.74 -21.37 -59.79
N GLN A 74 43.60 -22.43 -60.60
CA GLN A 74 43.62 -23.81 -60.13
C GLN A 74 44.22 -24.76 -61.16
N ILE A 75 44.99 -25.73 -60.69
CA ILE A 75 45.49 -26.86 -61.47
C ILE A 75 44.97 -28.14 -60.82
N LEU A 76 44.18 -28.92 -61.56
CA LEU A 76 43.56 -30.16 -61.13
C LEU A 76 43.82 -31.24 -62.18
N LEU A 77 44.96 -31.91 -62.06
CA LEU A 77 45.32 -33.07 -62.87
C LEU A 77 44.96 -34.35 -62.12
N SER A 78 43.75 -34.85 -62.34
CA SER A 78 43.26 -36.11 -61.77
C SER A 78 42.57 -36.92 -62.85
N LEU A 79 43.00 -38.17 -63.09
CA LEU A 79 42.45 -39.04 -64.14
C LEU A 79 42.50 -38.39 -65.53
N PHE A 80 43.65 -37.79 -65.88
CA PHE A 80 43.84 -37.10 -67.15
C PHE A 80 44.45 -38.04 -68.20
N ASP A 81 44.13 -37.81 -69.48
CA ASP A 81 44.70 -38.58 -70.57
C ASP A 81 46.19 -38.28 -70.73
N ILE A 82 46.97 -39.36 -70.90
CA ILE A 82 48.41 -39.28 -71.10
C ILE A 82 48.80 -39.63 -72.54
N THR A 83 49.76 -38.89 -73.11
CA THR A 83 50.40 -39.25 -74.39
C THR A 83 51.85 -38.79 -74.38
N ASP A 84 52.78 -39.68 -74.70
CA ASP A 84 54.18 -39.31 -74.86
C ASP A 84 54.42 -38.73 -76.26
N ASN A 85 54.53 -37.41 -76.36
CA ASN A 85 54.80 -36.66 -77.59
C ASN A 85 56.30 -36.43 -77.86
N GLY A 86 57.19 -37.00 -77.03
CA GLY A 86 58.65 -36.86 -77.14
C GLY A 86 59.22 -35.55 -76.60
N GLN A 87 58.38 -34.61 -76.14
CA GLN A 87 58.84 -33.35 -75.53
C GLN A 87 59.17 -33.57 -74.05
N SER A 88 60.21 -32.88 -73.56
CA SER A 88 60.61 -32.93 -72.15
C SER A 88 60.48 -31.54 -71.53
N PRO A 89 60.05 -31.45 -70.25
CA PRO A 89 59.97 -30.19 -69.53
C PRO A 89 61.31 -29.45 -69.51
N ASN A 90 61.26 -28.13 -69.60
CA ASN A 90 62.43 -27.27 -69.57
C ASN A 90 63.17 -27.42 -68.22
N ALA A 91 64.30 -28.13 -68.23
CA ALA A 91 65.13 -28.36 -67.05
C ALA A 91 65.84 -27.09 -66.51
N ALA A 92 65.90 -26.00 -67.30
CA ALA A 92 66.50 -24.73 -66.88
C ALA A 92 65.52 -23.81 -66.12
N LEU A 93 64.22 -24.15 -66.07
CA LEU A 93 63.24 -23.38 -65.30
C LEU A 93 63.55 -23.49 -63.79
N GLN A 94 63.59 -22.36 -63.08
CA GLN A 94 63.99 -22.32 -61.66
C GLN A 94 62.82 -22.06 -60.70
N THR A 95 61.74 -21.45 -61.18
CA THR A 95 60.54 -21.13 -60.42
C THR A 95 59.33 -21.15 -61.35
N PHE A 96 58.18 -21.53 -60.82
CA PHE A 96 56.91 -21.30 -61.48
C PHE A 96 56.45 -19.85 -61.30
N SER A 97 55.75 -19.35 -62.30
CA SER A 97 55.06 -18.07 -62.27
C SER A 97 53.55 -18.32 -62.33
N PHE A 98 52.88 -18.25 -61.19
CA PHE A 98 51.43 -18.37 -61.11
C PHE A 98 50.87 -17.35 -60.09
N PRO A 99 50.64 -16.09 -60.48
CA PRO A 99 50.34 -15.01 -59.53
C PRO A 99 48.98 -15.20 -58.81
N GLU A 100 48.01 -15.85 -59.44
CA GLU A 100 46.66 -16.06 -58.89
C GLU A 100 46.37 -17.52 -58.49
N LEU A 101 47.36 -18.42 -58.52
CA LEU A 101 47.12 -19.84 -58.24
C LEU A 101 46.80 -20.07 -56.77
N GLU A 102 45.63 -20.67 -56.52
CA GLU A 102 45.14 -21.00 -55.19
C GLU A 102 45.28 -22.49 -54.85
N SER A 103 45.24 -23.37 -55.86
CA SER A 103 45.23 -24.82 -55.64
C SER A 103 46.00 -25.57 -56.72
N LEU A 104 46.94 -26.41 -56.29
CA LEU A 104 47.68 -27.36 -57.11
C LEU A 104 47.36 -28.78 -56.65
N TYR A 105 46.63 -29.52 -57.50
CA TYR A 105 46.31 -30.92 -57.31
C TYR A 105 46.79 -31.74 -58.49
N ILE A 106 47.64 -32.73 -58.23
CA ILE A 106 48.15 -33.67 -59.23
C ILE A 106 48.07 -35.09 -58.66
N ASN A 107 47.41 -35.98 -59.37
CA ASN A 107 47.45 -37.41 -59.12
C ASN A 107 48.08 -38.12 -60.31
N VAL A 108 49.22 -38.77 -60.07
CA VAL A 108 50.06 -39.34 -61.10
C VAL A 108 49.69 -40.82 -61.31
N ASP A 109 49.05 -41.11 -62.44
CA ASP A 109 48.61 -42.47 -62.78
C ASP A 109 49.67 -43.29 -63.57
N SER A 110 50.77 -42.66 -64.00
CA SER A 110 51.90 -43.29 -64.71
C SER A 110 53.23 -42.60 -64.37
N THR A 111 54.40 -43.16 -64.72
CA THR A 111 55.68 -42.50 -64.44
C THR A 111 55.73 -41.08 -65.00
N VAL A 112 56.41 -40.13 -64.33
CA VAL A 112 56.62 -38.80 -64.90
C VAL A 112 57.55 -38.85 -66.12
N LYS A 113 57.62 -37.78 -66.91
CA LYS A 113 58.48 -37.71 -68.09
C LYS A 113 59.96 -37.69 -67.74
N THR A 114 60.34 -36.86 -66.76
CA THR A 114 61.73 -36.70 -66.34
C THR A 114 61.86 -36.92 -64.83
N GLU A 115 62.33 -38.09 -64.43
CA GLU A 115 62.40 -38.49 -63.01
C GLU A 115 63.39 -37.67 -62.17
N SER A 116 64.38 -37.01 -62.80
CA SER A 116 65.35 -36.15 -62.08
C SER A 116 64.79 -34.77 -61.71
N LEU A 117 63.60 -34.40 -62.20
CA LEU A 117 63.00 -33.09 -61.97
C LEU A 117 61.92 -33.16 -60.89
N ASN A 118 62.26 -32.62 -59.71
CA ASN A 118 61.32 -32.48 -58.61
C ASN A 118 60.54 -31.16 -58.73
N ILE A 119 59.23 -31.27 -58.98
CA ILE A 119 58.31 -30.13 -59.12
C ILE A 119 58.33 -29.17 -57.92
N LEU A 120 58.54 -29.68 -56.70
CA LEU A 120 58.52 -28.86 -55.48
C LEU A 120 59.66 -27.83 -55.47
N ASN A 121 60.75 -28.06 -56.20
CA ASN A 121 61.86 -27.09 -56.31
C ASN A 121 61.47 -25.81 -57.09
N LEU A 122 60.40 -25.89 -57.89
CA LEU A 122 59.89 -24.79 -58.70
C LEU A 122 58.79 -23.97 -57.99
N ILE A 123 58.22 -24.49 -56.89
CA ILE A 123 57.14 -23.82 -56.16
C ILE A 123 57.75 -22.85 -55.14
N LYS A 124 57.84 -21.57 -55.50
CA LYS A 124 58.38 -20.50 -54.65
C LYS A 124 57.58 -19.22 -54.86
N ASN A 125 57.37 -18.45 -53.78
CA ASN A 125 56.76 -17.10 -53.82
C ASN A 125 55.38 -17.04 -54.51
N LEU A 126 54.53 -18.06 -54.29
CA LEU A 126 53.16 -18.10 -54.78
C LEU A 126 52.21 -17.67 -53.66
N ASP A 127 51.98 -16.35 -53.54
CA ASP A 127 51.30 -15.72 -52.40
C ASP A 127 49.84 -16.17 -52.19
N ASN A 128 49.20 -16.62 -53.26
CA ASN A 128 47.80 -17.04 -53.23
C ASN A 128 47.60 -18.55 -53.02
N LEU A 129 48.68 -19.34 -53.08
CA LEU A 129 48.60 -20.80 -53.06
C LEU A 129 48.20 -21.29 -51.66
N GLN A 130 47.04 -21.94 -51.59
CA GLN A 130 46.45 -22.47 -50.36
C GLN A 130 46.63 -23.97 -50.23
N THR A 131 46.62 -24.70 -51.35
CA THR A 131 46.64 -26.16 -51.36
C THR A 131 47.69 -26.69 -52.31
N ILE A 132 48.55 -27.59 -51.80
CA ILE A 132 49.42 -28.44 -52.61
C ILE A 132 49.08 -29.89 -52.31
N LYS A 133 48.66 -30.62 -53.33
CA LYS A 133 48.39 -32.06 -53.25
C LYS A 133 48.98 -32.78 -54.45
N ILE A 134 50.04 -33.56 -54.23
CA ILE A 134 50.72 -34.31 -55.28
C ILE A 134 50.83 -35.78 -54.88
N ILE A 135 50.14 -36.65 -55.60
CA ILE A 135 50.03 -38.07 -55.28
C ILE A 135 50.75 -38.90 -56.35
N SER A 136 51.48 -39.92 -55.91
CA SER A 136 52.16 -40.92 -56.75
C SER A 136 53.27 -40.34 -57.65
N ASP A 137 53.82 -39.17 -57.30
CA ASP A 137 54.95 -38.59 -58.03
C ASP A 137 56.28 -39.08 -57.42
N PHE A 138 56.81 -40.16 -57.97
CA PHE A 138 58.08 -40.73 -57.51
C PHE A 138 59.32 -39.90 -57.88
N SER A 139 59.21 -38.85 -58.71
CA SER A 139 60.32 -37.90 -58.93
C SER A 139 60.55 -36.97 -57.73
N ILE A 140 59.55 -36.86 -56.84
CA ILE A 140 59.69 -36.13 -55.59
C ILE A 140 60.48 -36.99 -54.60
N THR A 141 61.78 -36.69 -54.51
CA THR A 141 62.73 -37.37 -53.62
C THR A 141 63.09 -36.54 -52.38
N THR A 142 62.86 -35.23 -52.42
CA THR A 142 63.12 -34.27 -51.33
C THR A 142 61.99 -33.24 -51.23
N ILE A 143 61.83 -32.63 -50.04
CA ILE A 143 60.90 -31.52 -49.82
C ILE A 143 61.75 -30.29 -49.47
N PRO A 144 61.82 -29.26 -50.32
CA PRO A 144 62.46 -28.00 -49.94
C PRO A 144 61.61 -27.27 -48.88
N PRO A 145 62.17 -26.33 -48.10
CA PRO A 145 61.36 -25.51 -47.19
C PRO A 145 60.25 -24.80 -47.96
N MET A 146 58.99 -24.99 -47.56
CA MET A 146 57.83 -24.36 -48.21
C MET A 146 57.62 -22.93 -47.70
N VAL A 147 58.72 -22.18 -47.58
CA VAL A 147 58.74 -20.79 -47.12
C VAL A 147 58.36 -19.85 -48.28
N GLY A 148 57.72 -18.72 -47.96
CA GLY A 148 57.22 -17.79 -48.99
C GLY A 148 55.89 -18.21 -49.63
N LEU A 149 55.11 -19.07 -48.95
CA LEU A 149 53.73 -19.44 -49.32
C LEU A 149 52.77 -19.03 -48.19
N PRO A 150 52.48 -17.73 -48.01
CA PRO A 150 51.80 -17.18 -46.82
C PRO A 150 50.37 -17.68 -46.62
N LYS A 151 49.72 -18.24 -47.65
CA LYS A 151 48.35 -18.77 -47.58
C LYS A 151 48.27 -20.29 -47.59
N LEU A 152 49.40 -21.02 -47.62
CA LEU A 152 49.40 -22.48 -47.70
C LEU A 152 48.81 -23.08 -46.41
N THR A 153 47.65 -23.72 -46.52
CA THR A 153 46.93 -24.36 -45.41
C THR A 153 47.00 -25.88 -45.48
N LEU A 154 47.12 -26.47 -46.68
CA LEU A 154 47.21 -27.91 -46.87
C LEU A 154 48.41 -28.29 -47.73
N PHE A 155 49.25 -29.17 -47.20
CA PHE A 155 50.36 -29.78 -47.93
C PHE A 155 50.27 -31.31 -47.87
N SER A 156 50.06 -31.95 -49.02
CA SER A 156 49.93 -33.39 -49.14
C SER A 156 50.79 -33.93 -50.27
N VAL A 157 51.76 -34.78 -49.95
CA VAL A 157 52.67 -35.37 -50.95
C VAL A 157 52.84 -36.86 -50.71
N SER A 158 52.76 -37.64 -51.78
CA SER A 158 53.12 -39.05 -51.83
C SER A 158 54.12 -39.29 -52.97
N GLY A 159 55.37 -39.63 -52.62
CA GLY A 159 56.48 -39.78 -53.58
C GLY A 159 57.51 -40.84 -53.15
N GLN A 160 58.79 -40.67 -53.49
CA GLN A 160 59.88 -41.53 -53.02
C GLN A 160 60.87 -40.73 -52.17
N LEU A 161 60.41 -40.24 -51.01
CA LEU A 161 61.18 -39.31 -50.18
C LEU A 161 62.38 -40.04 -49.54
N SER A 162 63.62 -39.76 -49.96
CA SER A 162 64.80 -40.61 -49.68
C SER A 162 66.00 -39.92 -49.01
N LEU A 163 65.85 -38.69 -48.49
CA LEU A 163 66.90 -37.93 -47.80
C LEU A 163 66.30 -37.17 -46.60
N PRO A 164 67.11 -36.76 -45.60
CA PRO A 164 66.61 -35.90 -44.54
C PRO A 164 66.16 -34.55 -45.09
N PHE A 165 64.93 -34.18 -44.75
CA PHE A 165 64.38 -32.85 -44.97
C PHE A 165 64.01 -32.22 -43.62
N THR A 166 64.08 -30.89 -43.56
CA THR A 166 63.64 -30.12 -42.40
C THR A 166 62.13 -29.95 -42.46
N PHE A 167 61.44 -30.17 -41.34
CA PHE A 167 59.99 -29.94 -41.24
C PHE A 167 59.69 -28.44 -41.20
N ASP A 168 59.61 -27.79 -42.37
CA ASP A 168 59.30 -26.36 -42.50
C ASP A 168 58.30 -26.09 -43.63
N PHE A 169 57.08 -25.71 -43.21
CA PHE A 169 55.91 -25.51 -44.07
C PHE A 169 55.29 -24.11 -43.88
N GLY A 170 55.97 -23.23 -43.14
CA GLY A 170 55.46 -21.92 -42.77
C GLY A 170 54.37 -21.92 -41.68
N PRO A 171 54.02 -20.74 -41.14
CA PRO A 171 53.13 -20.62 -39.98
C PRO A 171 51.63 -20.76 -40.31
N ALA A 172 51.25 -20.69 -41.59
CA ALA A 172 49.87 -20.74 -42.05
C ALA A 172 49.31 -22.16 -42.21
N ILE A 173 50.20 -23.17 -42.25
CA ILE A 173 49.84 -24.56 -42.51
C ILE A 173 48.90 -25.10 -41.43
N GLU A 174 47.83 -25.78 -41.85
CA GLU A 174 46.85 -26.41 -40.96
C GLU A 174 46.93 -27.94 -41.01
N GLU A 175 47.32 -28.50 -42.15
CA GLU A 175 47.41 -29.94 -42.38
C GLU A 175 48.64 -30.31 -43.22
N VAL A 176 49.41 -31.29 -42.72
CA VAL A 176 50.54 -31.89 -43.44
C VAL A 176 50.32 -33.40 -43.56
N SER A 177 50.35 -33.91 -44.79
CA SER A 177 50.20 -35.33 -45.11
C SER A 177 51.35 -35.80 -45.99
N LEU A 178 52.27 -36.58 -45.45
CA LEU A 178 53.41 -37.10 -46.20
C LEU A 178 53.33 -38.62 -46.27
N SER A 179 53.50 -39.18 -47.46
CA SER A 179 53.50 -40.62 -47.67
C SER A 179 54.75 -41.13 -48.37
N SER A 180 55.04 -42.42 -48.14
CA SER A 180 56.20 -43.12 -48.72
C SER A 180 57.54 -42.50 -48.32
N ILE A 181 57.67 -42.14 -47.04
CA ILE A 181 58.90 -41.59 -46.46
C ILE A 181 59.90 -42.73 -46.22
N SER A 182 60.99 -42.77 -46.98
CA SER A 182 62.05 -43.79 -46.86
C SER A 182 63.37 -43.29 -46.27
N GLY A 183 63.60 -41.96 -46.29
CA GLY A 183 64.69 -41.29 -45.57
C GLY A 183 64.33 -40.95 -44.12
N GLY A 184 65.34 -40.67 -43.29
CA GLY A 184 65.13 -40.13 -41.94
C GLY A 184 64.80 -38.64 -41.98
N PHE A 185 63.73 -38.15 -41.33
CA PHE A 185 63.51 -36.70 -41.10
C PHE A 185 63.47 -36.40 -39.59
N THR A 186 63.70 -35.15 -39.21
CA THR A 186 63.77 -34.73 -37.80
C THR A 186 62.68 -33.71 -37.50
N ILE A 187 61.86 -34.02 -36.49
CA ILE A 187 61.05 -33.06 -35.75
C ILE A 187 61.63 -33.02 -34.34
N ASP A 188 62.17 -31.89 -33.94
CA ASP A 188 62.77 -31.68 -32.63
C ASP A 188 62.51 -30.26 -32.09
N ALA A 189 63.17 -29.88 -30.99
CA ALA A 189 63.03 -28.56 -30.37
C ALA A 189 63.49 -27.39 -31.27
N ASN A 190 64.22 -27.64 -32.36
CA ASN A 190 64.64 -26.62 -33.32
C ASN A 190 63.65 -26.46 -34.48
N THR A 191 62.56 -27.24 -34.50
CA THR A 191 61.53 -27.14 -35.54
C THR A 191 60.88 -25.76 -35.50
N PRO A 192 60.77 -25.04 -36.64
CA PRO A 192 60.08 -23.75 -36.71
C PRO A 192 58.65 -23.82 -36.18
N VAL A 193 58.09 -22.68 -35.78
CA VAL A 193 56.76 -22.61 -35.19
C VAL A 193 55.68 -22.75 -36.29
N HIS A 194 54.85 -23.79 -36.18
CA HIS A 194 53.67 -24.01 -37.02
C HIS A 194 52.40 -23.69 -36.22
N SER A 195 52.15 -22.39 -36.03
CA SER A 195 51.10 -21.87 -35.13
C SER A 195 49.67 -22.33 -35.42
N LYS A 196 49.40 -22.83 -36.63
CA LYS A 196 48.07 -23.26 -37.08
C LYS A 196 47.96 -24.76 -37.39
N LEU A 197 49.06 -25.52 -37.28
CA LEU A 197 49.08 -26.92 -37.68
C LEU A 197 48.27 -27.77 -36.70
N LYS A 198 47.15 -28.31 -37.18
CA LYS A 198 46.21 -29.12 -36.39
C LYS A 198 46.37 -30.61 -36.66
N LYS A 199 46.78 -30.98 -37.87
CA LYS A 199 46.78 -32.38 -38.32
C LYS A 199 48.08 -32.75 -39.01
N VAL A 200 48.61 -33.90 -38.60
CA VAL A 200 49.78 -34.51 -39.22
C VAL A 200 49.48 -35.96 -39.56
N TYR A 201 49.70 -36.32 -40.82
CA TYR A 201 49.64 -37.68 -41.33
C TYR A 201 50.99 -38.07 -41.91
N PHE A 202 51.58 -39.15 -41.42
CA PHE A 202 52.83 -39.70 -41.96
C PHE A 202 52.69 -41.17 -42.31
N HIS A 203 53.02 -41.53 -43.55
CA HIS A 203 53.33 -42.89 -43.94
C HIS A 203 54.84 -43.04 -44.16
N ILE A 204 55.49 -43.73 -43.21
CA ILE A 204 56.94 -43.92 -43.12
C ILE A 204 57.27 -45.38 -43.43
N GLY A 205 58.19 -45.63 -44.35
CA GLY A 205 58.63 -46.95 -44.79
C GLY A 205 60.14 -47.05 -44.95
N GLY A 206 60.84 -47.83 -44.11
CA GLY A 206 62.31 -47.96 -44.22
C GLY A 206 62.98 -48.77 -43.11
N ALA A 207 64.30 -48.98 -43.22
CA ALA A 207 65.09 -49.76 -42.26
C ALA A 207 65.77 -48.93 -41.14
N LEU A 208 65.57 -47.61 -41.13
CA LEU A 208 66.23 -46.68 -40.22
C LEU A 208 65.29 -46.23 -39.09
N ALA A 209 65.81 -46.23 -37.87
CA ALA A 209 65.11 -45.68 -36.72
C ALA A 209 64.98 -44.16 -36.81
N GLN A 210 63.75 -43.66 -36.67
CA GLN A 210 63.44 -42.23 -36.53
C GLN A 210 62.93 -41.94 -35.12
N SER A 211 63.20 -40.72 -34.64
CA SER A 211 62.59 -40.12 -33.45
C SER A 211 61.93 -38.80 -33.83
N LEU A 212 60.65 -38.64 -33.51
CA LEU A 212 59.84 -37.44 -33.80
C LEU A 212 59.37 -36.80 -32.50
N THR A 213 59.90 -35.62 -32.16
CA THR A 213 59.64 -34.89 -30.92
C THR A 213 58.78 -33.66 -31.16
N PHE A 214 57.49 -33.78 -30.89
CA PHE A 214 56.55 -32.65 -30.89
C PHE A 214 56.64 -31.88 -29.57
N THR A 215 56.74 -30.56 -29.65
CA THR A 215 56.73 -29.65 -28.50
C THR A 215 55.58 -28.65 -28.63
N ALA A 216 55.08 -28.13 -27.50
CA ALA A 216 54.02 -27.13 -27.51
C ALA A 216 54.49 -25.78 -28.07
N GLU A 217 55.79 -25.51 -28.04
CA GLU A 217 56.39 -24.29 -28.59
C GLU A 217 56.34 -24.28 -30.12
N SER A 218 56.70 -25.39 -30.76
CA SER A 218 56.65 -25.52 -32.22
C SER A 218 55.24 -25.82 -32.73
N PHE A 219 54.41 -26.52 -31.95
CA PHE A 219 53.09 -27.04 -32.36
C PHE A 219 51.98 -26.74 -31.33
N PRO A 220 51.62 -25.47 -31.11
CA PRO A 220 50.73 -25.09 -30.01
C PRO A 220 49.29 -25.62 -30.13
N VAL A 221 48.81 -25.88 -31.35
CA VAL A 221 47.40 -26.23 -31.64
C VAL A 221 47.24 -27.62 -32.29
N LEU A 222 48.27 -28.46 -32.24
CA LEU A 222 48.27 -29.76 -32.88
C LEU A 222 47.28 -30.71 -32.18
N ASP A 223 46.31 -31.21 -32.92
CA ASP A 223 45.16 -31.94 -32.36
C ASP A 223 45.16 -33.42 -32.76
N SER A 224 45.62 -33.71 -33.98
CA SER A 224 45.54 -35.03 -34.61
C SER A 224 46.89 -35.51 -35.12
N LEU A 225 47.23 -36.73 -34.74
CA LEU A 225 48.42 -37.43 -35.21
C LEU A 225 48.04 -38.80 -35.80
N SER A 226 48.35 -39.00 -37.08
CA SER A 226 48.17 -40.27 -37.78
C SER A 226 49.53 -40.78 -38.27
N LEU A 227 49.94 -41.95 -37.78
CA LEU A 227 51.21 -42.59 -38.13
C LEU A 227 50.95 -43.96 -38.74
N TYR A 228 51.39 -44.13 -39.98
CA TYR A 228 51.43 -45.40 -40.69
C TYR A 228 52.88 -45.81 -40.88
N LEU A 229 53.31 -46.88 -40.21
CA LEU A 229 54.70 -47.30 -40.18
C LEU A 229 54.90 -48.63 -40.92
N SER A 230 55.92 -48.73 -41.76
CA SER A 230 56.39 -49.95 -42.41
C SER A 230 57.93 -50.07 -42.31
N GLY A 231 58.46 -51.29 -42.16
CA GLY A 231 59.91 -51.53 -42.01
C GLY A 231 60.43 -51.63 -40.56
N ASN A 232 61.76 -51.62 -40.38
CA ASN A 232 62.45 -52.02 -39.14
C ASN A 232 62.76 -50.82 -38.21
N HIS A 233 62.21 -50.87 -36.99
CA HIS A 233 62.55 -50.06 -35.80
C HIS A 233 62.31 -48.54 -35.82
N ILE A 234 61.07 -48.06 -35.89
CA ILE A 234 60.77 -46.62 -35.70
C ILE A 234 60.37 -46.35 -34.24
N GLY A 235 61.03 -45.40 -33.55
CA GLY A 235 60.76 -45.04 -32.16
C GLY A 235 60.13 -43.65 -32.03
N PHE A 236 58.87 -43.55 -31.62
CA PHE A 236 58.17 -42.27 -31.55
C PHE A 236 58.23 -41.64 -30.14
N THR A 237 58.84 -40.45 -29.98
CA THR A 237 58.95 -39.76 -28.67
C THR A 237 58.27 -38.40 -28.72
N SER A 238 57.05 -38.24 -28.21
CA SER A 238 56.36 -36.94 -28.20
C SER A 238 56.33 -36.32 -26.81
N GLN A 239 56.97 -35.17 -26.60
CA GLN A 239 56.81 -34.39 -25.36
C GLN A 239 55.48 -33.61 -25.30
N TYR A 240 54.67 -33.69 -26.35
CA TYR A 240 53.35 -33.07 -26.45
C TYR A 240 52.26 -34.09 -26.08
N THR A 241 51.46 -33.79 -25.05
CA THR A 241 50.42 -34.68 -24.50
C THR A 241 49.00 -34.20 -24.79
N ALA A 242 48.84 -33.08 -25.51
CA ALA A 242 47.54 -32.43 -25.68
C ALA A 242 46.71 -32.97 -26.86
N PHE A 243 47.19 -33.98 -27.60
CA PHE A 243 46.47 -34.58 -28.72
C PHE A 243 45.09 -35.12 -28.31
N ARG A 244 44.07 -34.87 -29.15
CA ARG A 244 42.73 -35.45 -29.01
C ARG A 244 42.51 -36.67 -29.89
N TYR A 245 43.25 -36.77 -31.00
CA TYR A 245 43.16 -37.89 -31.92
C TYR A 245 44.53 -38.51 -32.17
N ILE A 246 44.66 -39.80 -31.86
CA ILE A 246 45.86 -40.58 -32.17
C ILE A 246 45.44 -41.83 -32.94
N GLU A 247 45.95 -41.93 -34.16
CA GLU A 247 45.79 -43.10 -35.01
C GLU A 247 47.13 -43.68 -35.40
N TYR A 248 47.31 -44.95 -35.09
CA TYR A 248 48.56 -45.66 -35.25
C TYR A 248 48.31 -46.98 -35.98
N TYR A 249 48.88 -47.08 -37.18
CA TYR A 249 48.91 -48.30 -38.00
C TYR A 249 50.34 -48.83 -38.10
N TYR A 250 50.51 -50.13 -37.83
CA TYR A 250 51.78 -50.81 -38.05
C TYR A 250 51.68 -51.86 -39.16
N CYS A 251 52.23 -51.59 -40.34
CA CYS A 251 52.23 -52.59 -41.41
C CYS A 251 53.40 -53.56 -41.22
N VAL A 252 53.13 -54.82 -40.85
CA VAL A 252 54.08 -55.91 -41.07
C VAL A 252 54.23 -56.08 -42.57
N CYS A 253 55.44 -55.92 -43.11
CA CYS A 253 55.74 -56.27 -44.48
C CYS A 253 55.43 -57.76 -44.68
N LEU A 254 54.32 -58.08 -45.35
CA LEU A 254 54.15 -59.37 -45.99
C LEU A 254 55.17 -59.42 -47.11
N ASN A 255 56.18 -60.28 -46.97
CA ASN A 255 57.07 -60.57 -48.07
C ASN A 255 56.26 -61.34 -49.13
N ASN A 256 55.77 -60.66 -50.15
CA ASN A 256 55.36 -61.33 -51.39
C ASN A 256 55.60 -60.39 -52.58
N ASN A 257 56.68 -60.68 -53.31
CA ASN A 257 56.76 -60.40 -54.73
C ASN A 257 55.49 -60.96 -55.40
N ASN A 258 54.56 -60.09 -55.79
CA ASN A 258 53.95 -60.04 -57.12
C ASN A 258 52.73 -59.10 -57.15
N ASN A 259 52.91 -58.02 -57.91
CA ASN A 259 51.95 -57.29 -58.75
C ASN A 259 50.64 -56.74 -58.16
N ASN A 260 50.55 -55.40 -58.24
CA ASN A 260 49.41 -54.59 -58.65
C ASN A 260 48.00 -55.10 -58.30
N ASN A 261 47.36 -54.42 -57.35
CA ASN A 261 46.06 -53.83 -57.62
C ASN A 261 45.72 -52.72 -56.61
N ASN A 262 45.46 -51.53 -57.17
CA ASN A 262 44.68 -50.48 -56.55
C ASN A 262 43.30 -51.02 -56.18
N ASN A 263 42.83 -50.75 -54.95
CA ASN A 263 41.59 -50.01 -54.66
C ASN A 263 41.07 -50.30 -53.25
N ASN A 264 40.50 -49.25 -52.67
CA ASN A 264 39.43 -49.27 -51.68
C ASN A 264 38.58 -50.56 -51.76
N ASN A 265 38.53 -51.32 -50.67
CA ASN A 265 37.27 -51.71 -50.04
C ASN A 265 37.49 -52.62 -48.83
N ASN A 266 36.56 -52.44 -47.88
CA ASN A 266 36.16 -53.40 -46.87
C ASN A 266 36.08 -54.84 -47.41
N ASN A 267 36.28 -55.78 -46.48
CA ASN A 267 35.91 -57.19 -46.56
C ASN A 267 36.65 -58.01 -47.63
N ASN A 268 37.66 -58.77 -47.19
CA ASN A 268 37.66 -60.20 -47.50
C ASN A 268 38.46 -61.00 -46.47
N ASN A 269 37.75 -61.92 -45.83
CA ASN A 269 38.31 -63.10 -45.17
C ASN A 269 39.14 -63.87 -46.19
N ASN A 270 40.41 -64.11 -45.87
CA ASN A 270 41.10 -65.30 -46.37
C ASN A 270 42.07 -65.82 -45.30
N ASN A 271 41.65 -66.92 -44.67
CA ASN A 271 42.51 -67.85 -43.97
C ASN A 271 43.58 -68.35 -44.95
N ASN A 272 44.84 -67.94 -44.77
CA ASN A 272 45.98 -68.74 -45.20
C ASN A 272 47.05 -68.71 -44.12
N ASN A 273 47.12 -69.82 -43.38
CA ASN A 273 48.27 -70.22 -42.60
C ASN A 273 49.50 -70.27 -43.52
N ASN A 274 50.40 -69.30 -43.40
CA ASN A 274 51.79 -69.49 -43.76
C ASN A 274 52.67 -68.83 -42.70
N ASN A 275 53.49 -69.65 -42.05
CA ASN A 275 54.54 -69.22 -41.13
C ASN A 275 55.54 -68.34 -41.88
N ILE A 276 55.41 -67.02 -41.74
CA ILE A 276 56.40 -66.02 -42.18
C ILE A 276 57.18 -65.57 -40.93
N PRO A 277 58.52 -65.44 -40.97
CA PRO A 277 59.30 -65.02 -39.81
C PRO A 277 58.89 -63.61 -39.38
N LYS A 278 58.31 -63.47 -38.19
CA LYS A 278 57.93 -62.19 -37.59
C LYS A 278 59.15 -61.51 -36.99
N GLN A 279 59.54 -60.36 -37.54
CA GLN A 279 60.61 -59.53 -36.98
C GLN A 279 60.00 -58.47 -36.04
N ASN A 280 60.57 -58.32 -34.83
CA ASN A 280 60.06 -57.48 -33.76
C ASN A 280 60.32 -55.99 -34.03
N CYS A 281 59.27 -55.21 -34.31
CA CYS A 281 59.32 -53.75 -34.18
C CYS A 281 58.53 -53.32 -32.94
N ALA A 282 59.17 -52.56 -32.06
CA ALA A 282 58.56 -52.00 -30.86
C ALA A 282 58.52 -50.47 -30.97
N THR A 283 57.35 -49.86 -30.80
CA THR A 283 57.18 -48.43 -30.59
C THR A 283 57.05 -48.13 -29.09
N THR A 284 57.74 -47.10 -28.64
CA THR A 284 57.72 -46.65 -27.24
C THR A 284 57.22 -45.22 -27.19
N PHE A 285 56.00 -44.98 -26.72
CA PHE A 285 55.49 -43.63 -26.46
C PHE A 285 56.17 -43.06 -25.21
N LEU A 286 56.78 -41.88 -25.33
CA LEU A 286 57.40 -41.13 -24.23
C LEU A 286 56.86 -39.69 -24.24
N PRO A 287 56.07 -39.26 -23.23
CA PRO A 287 55.66 -40.05 -22.07
C PRO A 287 54.66 -41.16 -22.47
N PRO A 288 54.38 -42.14 -21.59
CA PRO A 288 53.43 -43.21 -21.86
C PRO A 288 52.05 -42.67 -22.28
N LEU A 289 51.29 -43.45 -23.06
CA LEU A 289 49.95 -43.05 -23.55
C LEU A 289 48.96 -42.70 -22.41
N SER A 290 49.21 -43.16 -21.18
CA SER A 290 48.45 -42.77 -20.00
C SER A 290 48.49 -41.27 -19.67
N GLU A 291 49.52 -40.54 -20.11
CA GLU A 291 49.63 -39.10 -19.87
C GLU A 291 48.76 -38.25 -20.82
N PHE A 292 48.11 -38.85 -21.82
CA PHE A 292 47.35 -38.17 -22.86
C PHE A 292 45.88 -37.98 -22.43
N LYS A 293 45.66 -37.08 -21.47
CA LYS A 293 44.36 -36.86 -20.81
C LYS A 293 43.25 -36.31 -21.72
N ASN A 294 43.62 -35.74 -22.86
CA ASN A 294 42.69 -35.12 -23.82
C ASN A 294 42.24 -36.07 -24.94
N LEU A 295 42.68 -37.33 -24.91
CA LEU A 295 42.45 -38.29 -26.00
C LEU A 295 40.98 -38.67 -26.14
N VAL A 296 40.38 -38.35 -27.30
CA VAL A 296 38.99 -38.68 -27.66
C VAL A 296 38.91 -39.99 -28.44
N THR A 297 39.89 -40.24 -29.32
CA THR A 297 39.96 -41.43 -30.17
C THR A 297 41.35 -42.06 -30.08
N LEU A 298 41.41 -43.37 -29.81
CA LEU A 298 42.62 -44.18 -29.86
C LEU A 298 42.47 -45.32 -30.87
N ILE A 299 43.29 -45.32 -31.91
CA ILE A 299 43.33 -46.40 -32.90
C ILE A 299 44.72 -47.03 -32.92
N LEU A 300 44.80 -48.31 -32.61
CA LEU A 300 45.99 -49.15 -32.63
C LEU A 300 45.71 -50.33 -33.56
N GLN A 301 46.32 -50.36 -34.74
CA GLN A 301 46.10 -51.45 -35.70
C GLN A 301 47.37 -52.16 -36.08
N TYR A 302 47.24 -53.47 -36.30
CA TYR A 302 48.30 -54.36 -36.75
C TYR A 302 49.52 -54.40 -35.82
N SER A 303 49.38 -54.04 -34.54
CA SER A 303 50.51 -53.92 -33.63
C SER A 303 51.06 -55.28 -33.16
N ASN A 304 52.34 -55.33 -32.80
CA ASN A 304 52.96 -56.49 -32.13
C ASN A 304 52.88 -56.38 -30.60
N MET A 305 51.95 -55.56 -30.08
CA MET A 305 51.80 -55.32 -28.65
C MET A 305 51.26 -56.57 -27.95
N THR A 306 51.81 -56.87 -26.78
CA THR A 306 51.38 -57.98 -25.92
C THR A 306 50.35 -57.55 -24.88
N GLY A 307 50.23 -56.24 -24.60
CA GLY A 307 49.29 -55.67 -23.63
C GLY A 307 48.78 -54.30 -24.05
N PHE A 308 47.72 -53.84 -23.37
CA PHE A 308 47.08 -52.55 -23.67
C PHE A 308 47.91 -51.39 -23.08
N PRO A 309 48.09 -50.27 -23.80
CA PRO A 309 49.07 -49.26 -23.39
C PRO A 309 48.55 -48.21 -22.41
N LEU A 310 47.26 -48.24 -22.08
CA LEU A 310 46.67 -47.38 -21.05
C LEU A 310 46.52 -48.18 -19.76
N ILE A 311 46.67 -47.48 -18.63
CA ILE A 311 46.34 -48.01 -17.29
C ILE A 311 44.96 -47.54 -16.83
N GLU A 312 44.46 -46.45 -17.41
CA GLU A 312 43.11 -45.89 -17.22
C GLU A 312 42.63 -45.26 -18.53
N TYR A 313 41.32 -45.25 -18.78
CA TYR A 313 40.76 -44.51 -19.92
C TYR A 313 40.58 -43.04 -19.53
N PRO A 314 41.12 -42.08 -20.30
CA PRO A 314 40.83 -40.66 -20.09
C PRO A 314 39.33 -40.38 -20.17
N ASP A 315 38.85 -39.42 -19.36
CA ASP A 315 37.42 -39.05 -19.35
C ASP A 315 36.89 -38.60 -20.72
N SER A 316 37.77 -38.04 -21.56
CA SER A 316 37.46 -37.57 -22.91
C SER A 316 37.36 -38.70 -23.95
N LEU A 317 37.83 -39.91 -23.63
CA LEU A 317 37.95 -41.01 -24.58
C LEU A 317 36.60 -41.67 -24.86
N THR A 318 36.17 -41.61 -26.13
CA THR A 318 34.87 -42.14 -26.57
C THR A 318 35.01 -43.32 -27.53
N TYR A 319 36.16 -43.46 -28.20
CA TYR A 319 36.37 -44.49 -29.20
C TYR A 319 37.74 -45.16 -29.03
N VAL A 320 37.73 -46.49 -28.93
CA VAL A 320 38.94 -47.32 -28.86
C VAL A 320 38.88 -48.38 -29.94
N ARG A 321 39.95 -48.50 -30.72
CA ARG A 321 40.15 -49.61 -31.65
C ARG A 321 41.52 -50.20 -31.47
N VAL A 322 41.57 -51.49 -31.11
CA VAL A 322 42.77 -52.32 -31.10
C VAL A 322 42.49 -53.49 -32.04
N SER A 323 42.93 -53.45 -33.28
CA SER A 323 42.57 -54.50 -34.25
C SER A 323 43.76 -55.09 -34.99
N ASN A 324 43.65 -56.36 -35.40
CA ASN A 324 44.69 -57.10 -36.10
C ASN A 324 46.01 -57.26 -35.29
N GLY A 325 45.93 -57.27 -33.96
CA GLY A 325 47.09 -57.41 -33.08
C GLY A 325 47.70 -58.81 -33.12
N PHE A 326 48.98 -58.91 -33.49
CA PHE A 326 49.64 -60.20 -33.73
C PHE A 326 49.94 -61.00 -32.45
N GLN A 327 50.02 -60.31 -31.31
CA GLN A 327 50.34 -60.83 -29.97
C GLN A 327 49.39 -60.34 -28.87
N PHE A 328 48.35 -59.57 -29.20
CA PHE A 328 47.41 -59.03 -28.23
C PHE A 328 46.41 -60.13 -27.82
N ASP A 329 46.61 -60.72 -26.64
CA ASP A 329 45.88 -61.91 -26.20
C ASP A 329 45.06 -61.74 -24.92
N THR A 330 45.17 -60.59 -24.25
CA THR A 330 44.48 -60.32 -22.98
C THR A 330 43.66 -59.03 -23.11
N PHE A 331 42.40 -59.08 -22.72
CA PHE A 331 41.52 -57.89 -22.71
C PHE A 331 41.89 -56.97 -21.55
N PRO A 332 41.90 -55.63 -21.71
CA PRO A 332 42.29 -54.73 -20.63
C PRO A 332 41.30 -54.73 -19.47
N ASP A 333 41.82 -54.83 -18.25
CA ASP A 333 41.05 -54.70 -17.01
C ASP A 333 40.97 -53.23 -16.57
N ILE A 334 40.22 -52.43 -17.33
CA ILE A 334 40.06 -50.99 -17.13
C ILE A 334 38.57 -50.60 -17.21
N PRO A 335 38.00 -49.89 -16.22
CA PRO A 335 36.62 -49.41 -16.26
C PRO A 335 36.30 -48.50 -17.45
N ALA A 336 35.26 -48.84 -18.21
CA ALA A 336 34.86 -48.16 -19.45
C ALA A 336 33.66 -47.22 -19.23
N ASN A 337 33.87 -46.10 -18.52
CA ASN A 337 32.77 -45.22 -18.12
C ASN A 337 32.22 -44.33 -19.25
N ASN A 338 33.09 -43.79 -20.12
CA ASN A 338 32.70 -42.78 -21.14
C ASN A 338 32.87 -43.28 -22.59
N VAL A 339 33.33 -44.53 -22.76
CA VAL A 339 33.61 -45.09 -24.08
C VAL A 339 32.31 -45.53 -24.75
N GLN A 340 32.08 -45.08 -25.98
CA GLN A 340 30.90 -45.39 -26.78
C GLN A 340 31.12 -46.57 -27.72
N ALA A 341 32.37 -46.82 -28.14
CA ALA A 341 32.71 -47.97 -28.96
C ALA A 341 34.11 -48.51 -28.68
N MET A 342 34.21 -49.83 -28.60
CA MET A 342 35.43 -50.59 -28.36
C MET A 342 35.55 -51.69 -29.41
N HIS A 343 36.51 -51.55 -30.32
CA HIS A 343 36.77 -52.51 -31.38
C HIS A 343 38.05 -53.29 -31.11
N TYR A 344 37.92 -54.57 -30.76
CA TYR A 344 38.99 -55.53 -30.54
C TYR A 344 39.04 -56.62 -31.62
N VAL A 345 38.83 -56.22 -32.87
CA VAL A 345 38.63 -57.14 -34.01
C VAL A 345 39.92 -57.82 -34.45
N ASN A 346 39.84 -59.11 -34.83
CA ASN A 346 40.95 -59.90 -35.39
C ASN A 346 42.20 -59.96 -34.48
N ASN A 347 42.04 -60.10 -33.16
CA ASN A 347 43.16 -60.29 -32.23
C ASN A 347 43.31 -61.77 -31.84
N LYS A 348 44.05 -62.03 -30.75
CA LYS A 348 44.22 -63.36 -30.16
C LYS A 348 43.66 -63.42 -28.75
N LEU A 349 42.64 -62.62 -28.45
CA LEU A 349 42.06 -62.54 -27.12
C LEU A 349 41.64 -63.93 -26.63
N LYS A 350 42.05 -64.26 -25.41
CA LYS A 350 41.76 -65.53 -24.74
C LYS A 350 41.31 -65.28 -23.30
N GLY A 351 40.69 -66.28 -22.69
CA GLY A 351 40.22 -66.20 -21.31
C GLY A 351 38.90 -65.45 -21.17
N ASP A 352 38.68 -64.85 -20.00
CA ASP A 352 37.45 -64.14 -19.64
C ASP A 352 37.57 -62.63 -19.85
N ILE A 353 36.43 -61.95 -19.96
CA ILE A 353 36.32 -60.49 -20.07
C ILE A 353 35.93 -59.93 -18.68
N PRO A 354 36.57 -58.86 -18.20
CA PRO A 354 36.25 -58.24 -16.92
C PRO A 354 34.94 -57.43 -16.99
N TRP A 355 33.80 -58.12 -16.99
CA TRP A 355 32.48 -57.51 -17.25
C TRP A 355 32.06 -56.41 -16.27
N ASN A 356 32.59 -56.41 -15.04
CA ASN A 356 32.33 -55.35 -14.05
C ASN A 356 32.75 -53.97 -14.54
N ASN A 357 33.69 -53.90 -15.49
CA ASN A 357 34.16 -52.65 -16.09
C ASN A 357 33.12 -51.98 -17.00
N PHE A 358 31.99 -52.64 -17.26
CA PHE A 358 30.91 -52.13 -18.11
C PHE A 358 29.61 -51.85 -17.35
N ILE A 359 29.62 -51.85 -16.01
CA ILE A 359 28.38 -51.71 -15.23
C ILE A 359 27.66 -50.35 -15.46
N ASN A 360 28.42 -49.33 -15.82
CA ASN A 360 27.93 -47.98 -16.10
C ASN A 360 27.77 -47.68 -17.60
N SER A 361 28.12 -48.63 -18.49
CA SER A 361 27.98 -48.40 -19.93
C SER A 361 26.54 -48.62 -20.38
N THR A 362 26.11 -47.81 -21.35
CA THR A 362 24.81 -47.95 -21.99
C THR A 362 24.94 -47.55 -23.46
N TYR A 363 24.31 -48.31 -24.35
CA TYR A 363 24.38 -48.13 -25.80
C TYR A 363 25.80 -48.26 -26.41
N MET A 364 26.78 -48.69 -25.62
CA MET A 364 28.16 -48.86 -26.05
C MET A 364 28.27 -50.08 -26.99
N LEU A 365 29.12 -49.98 -28.02
CA LEU A 365 29.45 -51.12 -28.88
C LEU A 365 30.72 -51.81 -28.39
N LEU A 366 30.62 -53.08 -28.01
CA LEU A 366 31.77 -53.96 -27.80
C LEU A 366 31.88 -54.92 -28.98
N ASP A 367 32.95 -54.77 -29.76
CA ASP A 367 33.22 -55.57 -30.94
C ASP A 367 34.45 -56.44 -30.73
N LEU A 368 34.21 -57.74 -30.54
CA LEU A 368 35.19 -58.79 -30.27
C LEU A 368 35.36 -59.72 -31.48
N THR A 369 34.91 -59.31 -32.66
CA THR A 369 34.86 -60.15 -33.86
C THR A 369 36.21 -60.83 -34.15
N ASN A 370 36.17 -62.12 -34.51
CA ASN A 370 37.31 -62.97 -34.87
C ASN A 370 38.38 -63.12 -33.76
N ASN A 371 37.95 -63.43 -32.54
CA ASN A 371 38.83 -63.85 -31.44
C ASN A 371 38.54 -65.30 -31.02
N PRO A 372 39.10 -66.31 -31.73
CA PRO A 372 38.61 -67.66 -31.64
C PRO A 372 38.90 -68.38 -30.31
N ALA A 373 39.84 -67.87 -29.51
CA ALA A 373 40.26 -68.44 -28.23
C ALA A 373 39.53 -67.83 -27.01
N LEU A 374 38.57 -66.92 -27.22
CA LEU A 374 37.87 -66.22 -26.15
C LEU A 374 36.79 -67.10 -25.52
N THR A 375 36.83 -67.32 -24.21
CA THR A 375 35.99 -68.30 -23.48
C THR A 375 35.04 -67.63 -22.47
N THR A 376 34.66 -66.39 -22.72
CA THR A 376 33.92 -65.56 -21.76
C THR A 376 32.42 -65.90 -21.71
N SER A 377 31.79 -65.67 -20.55
CA SER A 377 30.34 -65.74 -20.37
C SER A 377 29.74 -64.34 -20.26
N ILE A 378 28.98 -63.92 -21.26
CA ILE A 378 28.38 -62.57 -21.30
C ILE A 378 27.23 -62.47 -20.28
N PRO A 379 27.25 -61.51 -19.35
CA PRO A 379 26.22 -61.38 -18.32
C PRO A 379 24.98 -60.62 -18.82
N GLN A 380 23.82 -60.89 -18.21
CA GLN A 380 22.55 -60.21 -18.49
C GLN A 380 22.63 -58.68 -18.29
N SER A 381 23.48 -58.21 -17.38
CA SER A 381 23.71 -56.78 -17.15
C SER A 381 24.22 -56.05 -18.40
N PHE A 382 24.88 -56.76 -19.32
CA PHE A 382 25.42 -56.18 -20.55
C PHE A 382 24.36 -55.97 -21.65
N CYS A 383 23.12 -56.45 -21.47
CA CYS A 383 22.03 -56.30 -22.46
C CYS A 383 21.65 -54.86 -22.81
N VAL A 384 22.12 -53.87 -22.04
CA VAL A 384 21.93 -52.44 -22.31
C VAL A 384 22.94 -51.89 -23.34
N ASN A 385 23.72 -52.76 -23.99
CA ASN A 385 24.77 -52.43 -24.95
C ASN A 385 24.61 -53.21 -26.26
N ARG A 386 25.49 -52.93 -27.22
CA ARG A 386 25.63 -53.62 -28.51
C ARG A 386 26.84 -54.54 -28.49
N LEU A 387 26.76 -55.67 -29.19
CA LEU A 387 27.73 -56.75 -29.05
C LEU A 387 28.01 -57.45 -30.38
N TYR A 388 29.26 -57.41 -30.82
CA TYR A 388 29.73 -58.22 -31.95
C TYR A 388 30.73 -59.27 -31.47
N ILE A 389 30.40 -60.53 -31.67
CA ILE A 389 31.18 -61.73 -31.27
C ILE A 389 31.24 -62.76 -32.40
N LYS A 390 31.01 -62.33 -33.65
CA LYS A 390 31.15 -63.20 -34.82
C LYS A 390 32.61 -63.70 -34.91
N GLY A 391 32.83 -64.97 -35.23
CA GLY A 391 34.15 -65.61 -35.28
C GLY A 391 34.73 -66.00 -33.91
N CYS A 392 33.90 -66.08 -32.87
CA CYS A 392 34.28 -66.48 -31.50
C CYS A 392 33.58 -67.80 -31.09
N PRO A 393 34.00 -68.97 -31.63
CA PRO A 393 33.26 -70.22 -31.53
C PRO A 393 33.21 -70.82 -30.12
N LEU A 394 34.04 -70.36 -29.19
CA LEU A 394 34.02 -70.82 -27.79
C LEU A 394 33.00 -70.07 -26.92
N ILE A 395 32.41 -68.98 -27.43
CA ILE A 395 31.25 -68.32 -26.82
C ILE A 395 30.01 -69.03 -27.32
N THR A 396 29.49 -69.96 -26.52
CA THR A 396 28.40 -70.87 -26.93
C THR A 396 27.02 -70.39 -26.51
N ASN A 397 26.93 -69.49 -25.53
CA ASN A 397 25.67 -68.95 -25.02
C ASN A 397 25.79 -67.44 -24.78
N VAL A 398 24.70 -66.72 -25.04
CA VAL A 398 24.55 -65.29 -24.73
C VAL A 398 23.18 -65.02 -24.10
N PRO A 399 23.03 -63.94 -23.33
CA PRO A 399 21.72 -63.48 -22.86
C PRO A 399 20.68 -63.39 -23.98
N GLU A 400 19.43 -63.73 -23.65
CA GLU A 400 18.32 -63.78 -24.60
C GLU A 400 18.13 -62.45 -25.37
N CYS A 401 18.40 -61.31 -24.73
CA CYS A 401 18.35 -59.99 -25.34
C CYS A 401 19.18 -59.87 -26.63
N PHE A 402 20.32 -60.58 -26.74
CA PHE A 402 21.14 -60.59 -27.96
C PHE A 402 20.60 -61.60 -28.98
N LEU A 403 20.09 -62.74 -28.51
CA LEU A 403 19.45 -63.76 -29.36
C LEU A 403 18.20 -63.21 -30.07
N CYS A 404 17.43 -62.37 -29.37
CA CYS A 404 16.23 -61.73 -29.89
C CYS A 404 16.46 -60.89 -31.15
N TYR A 405 17.66 -60.29 -31.31
CA TYR A 405 17.93 -59.24 -32.30
C TYR A 405 19.11 -59.55 -33.25
N GLN A 406 19.44 -60.83 -33.47
CA GLN A 406 20.52 -61.25 -34.38
C GLN A 406 20.39 -60.79 -35.85
N LYS A 407 19.16 -60.56 -36.37
CA LYS A 407 18.94 -60.00 -37.72
C LYS A 407 19.33 -58.52 -37.79
N SER A 408 19.37 -57.83 -36.64
CA SER A 408 19.76 -56.43 -36.52
C SER A 408 21.28 -56.33 -36.41
N THR A 409 21.96 -56.58 -37.54
CA THR A 409 23.43 -56.72 -37.60
C THR A 409 24.21 -55.46 -37.21
N GLU A 410 23.54 -54.31 -37.12
CA GLU A 410 24.09 -53.04 -36.61
C GLU A 410 24.18 -52.98 -35.07
N ASN A 411 23.50 -53.90 -34.39
CA ASN A 411 23.43 -53.97 -32.93
C ASN A 411 24.03 -55.27 -32.37
N VAL A 412 23.82 -56.38 -33.08
CA VAL A 412 24.27 -57.71 -32.65
C VAL A 412 24.88 -58.47 -33.82
N GLN A 413 26.05 -59.05 -33.62
CA GLN A 413 26.66 -59.98 -34.58
C GLN A 413 27.19 -61.21 -33.85
N THR A 414 26.78 -62.39 -34.25
CA THR A 414 27.17 -63.65 -33.60
C THR A 414 27.02 -64.83 -34.57
N ASP A 415 27.79 -65.89 -34.35
CA ASP A 415 27.66 -67.18 -35.06
C ASP A 415 26.73 -68.17 -34.34
N ILE A 416 26.18 -67.79 -33.17
CA ILE A 416 25.26 -68.65 -32.42
C ILE A 416 23.97 -68.85 -33.24
N VAL A 417 23.67 -70.10 -33.55
CA VAL A 417 22.45 -70.50 -34.27
C VAL A 417 21.31 -70.64 -33.27
N LEU A 418 20.16 -70.02 -33.56
CA LEU A 418 18.95 -70.16 -32.74
C LEU A 418 18.33 -71.55 -32.85
N ASP A 419 17.81 -72.05 -31.73
CA ASP A 419 17.02 -73.28 -31.70
C ASP A 419 15.76 -73.14 -32.58
N ALA A 420 15.35 -74.26 -33.20
CA ALA A 420 14.15 -74.29 -34.02
C ALA A 420 12.90 -73.92 -33.19
N GLY A 421 12.22 -72.83 -33.58
CA GLY A 421 11.03 -72.34 -32.88
C GLY A 421 11.32 -71.36 -31.74
N PHE A 422 12.55 -70.87 -31.60
CA PHE A 422 12.88 -69.79 -30.68
C PHE A 422 11.94 -68.59 -30.84
N LYS A 423 11.43 -68.09 -29.71
CA LYS A 423 10.61 -66.87 -29.63
C LYS A 423 11.19 -65.97 -28.55
N CYS A 424 11.44 -64.72 -28.90
CA CYS A 424 11.89 -63.72 -27.95
C CYS A 424 10.80 -63.45 -26.89
N ASN A 425 11.16 -63.54 -25.61
CA ASN A 425 10.32 -63.19 -24.48
C ASN A 425 10.33 -61.67 -24.25
N ILE A 426 9.54 -60.96 -25.05
CA ILE A 426 9.36 -59.51 -24.94
C ILE A 426 8.25 -59.23 -23.93
N THR A 427 8.55 -58.41 -22.92
CA THR A 427 7.55 -57.97 -21.93
C THR A 427 7.56 -56.46 -21.78
N PHE A 428 6.41 -55.89 -21.43
CA PHE A 428 6.25 -54.46 -21.20
C PHE A 428 5.78 -54.22 -19.77
N VAL A 429 6.30 -53.17 -19.13
CA VAL A 429 5.84 -52.71 -17.81
C VAL A 429 4.41 -52.15 -17.91
N SER A 430 4.10 -51.47 -19.02
CA SER A 430 2.80 -50.86 -19.29
C SER A 430 2.56 -50.83 -20.81
N THR A 431 1.31 -51.00 -21.22
CA THR A 431 0.86 -50.75 -22.60
C THR A 431 0.30 -49.33 -22.78
N ASN A 432 0.23 -48.52 -21.73
CA ASN A 432 -0.13 -47.11 -21.83
C ASN A 432 1.12 -46.26 -22.01
N ILE A 433 1.13 -45.40 -23.03
CA ILE A 433 2.18 -44.42 -23.31
C ILE A 433 1.59 -43.03 -23.11
N TYR A 434 2.10 -42.32 -22.10
CA TYR A 434 1.79 -40.91 -21.91
C TYR A 434 2.83 -40.07 -22.65
N THR A 435 2.40 -39.30 -23.64
CA THR A 435 3.29 -38.45 -24.41
C THR A 435 3.22 -37.00 -23.94
N SER A 436 4.36 -36.33 -23.97
CA SER A 436 4.46 -34.88 -23.82
C SER A 436 5.02 -34.30 -25.12
N ILE A 437 4.16 -33.59 -25.85
CA ILE A 437 4.46 -33.01 -27.17
C ILE A 437 4.94 -34.09 -28.16
N GLY A 438 4.26 -35.24 -28.14
CA GLY A 438 4.56 -36.41 -28.98
C GLY A 438 5.66 -37.33 -28.45
N VAL A 439 6.30 -37.02 -27.32
CA VAL A 439 7.39 -37.83 -26.76
C VAL A 439 6.94 -38.63 -25.55
N GLY A 440 7.08 -39.95 -25.60
CA GLY A 440 6.79 -40.86 -24.49
C GLY A 440 7.88 -41.91 -24.31
N PHE A 441 7.70 -42.80 -23.33
CA PHE A 441 8.64 -43.90 -23.08
C PHE A 441 7.90 -45.24 -23.00
N ILE A 442 8.56 -46.28 -23.50
CA ILE A 442 8.17 -47.68 -23.40
C ILE A 442 9.23 -48.38 -22.56
N GLU A 443 8.81 -48.98 -21.45
CA GLU A 443 9.71 -49.71 -20.54
C GLU A 443 9.32 -51.19 -20.52
N GLY A 444 10.32 -52.08 -20.48
CA GLY A 444 10.11 -53.50 -20.62
C GLY A 444 11.38 -54.33 -20.53
N THR A 445 11.29 -55.60 -20.95
CA THR A 445 12.44 -56.52 -21.07
C THR A 445 12.52 -57.07 -22.49
N ASN A 446 13.74 -57.19 -23.01
CA ASN A 446 14.02 -57.64 -24.39
C ASN A 446 13.27 -56.81 -25.45
N ILE A 447 13.01 -55.52 -25.18
CA ILE A 447 12.29 -54.63 -26.11
C ILE A 447 13.18 -54.09 -27.26
N GLY A 448 14.46 -54.48 -27.30
CA GLY A 448 15.36 -54.21 -28.42
C GLY A 448 16.00 -52.83 -28.44
N TYR A 449 16.41 -52.43 -29.64
CA TYR A 449 17.19 -51.22 -29.91
C TYR A 449 16.36 -50.10 -30.56
N GLY A 450 15.06 -50.34 -30.77
CA GLY A 450 14.15 -49.41 -31.42
C GLY A 450 14.10 -49.57 -32.94
N ASN A 451 13.29 -48.72 -33.55
CA ASN A 451 12.97 -48.70 -34.96
C ASN A 451 13.04 -47.25 -35.45
N MET A 452 14.16 -46.94 -36.09
CA MET A 452 14.45 -45.60 -36.61
C MET A 452 14.00 -45.40 -38.06
N ALA A 453 13.17 -46.29 -38.61
CA ALA A 453 12.64 -46.10 -39.96
C ALA A 453 11.84 -44.78 -40.04
N LEU A 454 12.10 -43.98 -41.09
CA LEU A 454 11.40 -42.72 -41.32
C LEU A 454 9.90 -42.98 -41.53
N GLY A 455 9.09 -42.62 -40.53
CA GLY A 455 7.65 -42.84 -40.50
C GLY A 455 6.97 -41.97 -39.45
N ARG A 456 5.67 -42.19 -39.22
CA ARG A 456 4.92 -41.44 -38.21
C ARG A 456 5.48 -41.64 -36.80
N TYR A 457 5.77 -42.90 -36.47
CA TYR A 457 6.29 -43.33 -35.19
C TYR A 457 7.78 -43.61 -35.30
N VAL A 458 8.56 -43.01 -34.41
CA VAL A 458 10.00 -43.29 -34.31
C VAL A 458 10.28 -43.84 -32.92
N LEU A 459 11.01 -44.94 -32.88
CA LEU A 459 11.47 -45.57 -31.65
C LEU A 459 12.99 -45.48 -31.61
N ASP A 460 13.54 -44.71 -30.67
CA ASP A 460 14.96 -44.80 -30.33
C ASP A 460 15.14 -45.47 -28.97
N SER A 461 16.37 -45.86 -28.66
CA SER A 461 16.67 -46.67 -27.48
C SER A 461 17.62 -45.95 -26.53
N PRO A 462 17.11 -45.15 -25.59
CA PRO A 462 17.92 -44.58 -24.53
C PRO A 462 18.62 -45.66 -23.68
N ILE A 463 17.96 -46.80 -23.46
CA ILE A 463 18.54 -47.96 -22.78
C ILE A 463 18.12 -49.23 -23.53
N PRO A 464 18.99 -49.83 -24.34
CA PRO A 464 18.70 -51.04 -25.09
C PRO A 464 18.08 -52.13 -24.24
N ASN A 465 17.12 -52.83 -24.84
CA ASN A 465 16.38 -53.94 -24.25
C ASN A 465 15.58 -53.60 -22.97
N LYS A 466 15.58 -52.34 -22.52
CA LYS A 466 14.88 -51.91 -21.29
C LYS A 466 13.99 -50.69 -21.45
N LYS A 467 14.42 -49.69 -22.21
CA LYS A 467 13.70 -48.42 -22.39
C LYS A 467 13.84 -47.91 -23.82
N LEU A 468 12.72 -47.78 -24.50
CA LEU A 468 12.60 -47.10 -25.78
C LEU A 468 11.92 -45.74 -25.59
N ARG A 469 12.35 -44.75 -26.35
CA ARG A 469 11.67 -43.46 -26.46
C ARG A 469 10.78 -43.51 -27.69
N TYR A 470 9.51 -43.22 -27.47
CA TYR A 470 8.49 -43.15 -28.50
C TYR A 470 8.31 -41.70 -28.95
N PHE A 471 8.30 -41.48 -30.26
CA PHE A 471 7.97 -40.20 -30.87
C PHE A 471 6.80 -40.36 -31.85
N ASP A 472 5.72 -39.59 -31.66
CA ASP A 472 4.66 -39.41 -32.65
C ASP A 472 4.80 -38.03 -33.30
N THR A 473 5.06 -38.03 -34.60
CA THR A 473 5.20 -36.79 -35.38
C THR A 473 3.89 -36.01 -35.53
N LEU A 474 2.72 -36.66 -35.41
CA LEU A 474 1.41 -36.00 -35.53
C LEU A 474 0.89 -35.40 -34.23
N ARG A 475 1.39 -35.86 -33.07
CA ARG A 475 1.01 -35.37 -31.74
C ARG A 475 -0.53 -35.25 -31.57
N PRO A 476 -1.30 -36.32 -31.83
CA PRO A 476 -2.76 -36.24 -31.79
C PRO A 476 -3.24 -35.91 -30.37
N THR A 477 -4.18 -34.98 -30.25
CA THR A 477 -4.92 -34.70 -29.02
C THR A 477 -6.29 -35.38 -29.08
N GLY A 478 -6.88 -35.69 -27.91
CA GLY A 478 -8.12 -36.44 -27.80
C GLY A 478 -8.08 -37.57 -26.76
N PRO A 479 -9.06 -38.50 -26.79
CA PRO A 479 -9.05 -39.70 -25.95
C PRO A 479 -7.84 -40.61 -26.29
N PRO A 480 -7.48 -41.54 -25.38
CA PRO A 480 -6.41 -42.51 -25.65
C PRO A 480 -6.65 -43.24 -26.98
N ASN A 481 -5.63 -43.30 -27.83
CA ASN A 481 -5.69 -43.95 -29.13
C ASN A 481 -4.75 -45.17 -29.15
N THR A 482 -5.26 -46.32 -29.58
CA THR A 482 -4.46 -47.53 -29.72
C THR A 482 -3.60 -47.46 -30.98
N VAL A 483 -2.31 -47.73 -30.85
CA VAL A 483 -1.33 -47.79 -31.94
C VAL A 483 -0.58 -49.12 -31.87
N THR A 484 -0.39 -49.75 -33.02
CA THR A 484 0.46 -50.94 -33.14
C THR A 484 1.87 -50.51 -33.53
N LEU A 485 2.87 -50.85 -32.72
CA LEU A 485 4.26 -50.47 -32.94
C LEU A 485 5.09 -51.70 -33.28
N THR A 486 5.90 -51.61 -34.33
CA THR A 486 6.96 -52.58 -34.63
C THR A 486 8.25 -52.13 -33.95
N LEU A 487 8.77 -52.95 -33.02
CA LEU A 487 9.91 -52.58 -32.17
C LEU A 487 11.25 -52.49 -32.90
N ASP A 488 11.45 -53.26 -33.97
CA ASP A 488 12.67 -53.29 -34.79
C ASP A 488 12.30 -53.61 -36.25
N SER A 489 12.89 -52.89 -37.21
CA SER A 489 12.56 -53.04 -38.64
C SER A 489 12.97 -54.38 -39.24
N ASN A 490 13.97 -55.07 -38.68
CA ASN A 490 14.41 -56.40 -39.11
C ASN A 490 13.55 -57.53 -38.54
N TYR A 491 12.66 -57.21 -37.59
CA TYR A 491 11.70 -58.13 -36.99
C TYR A 491 10.27 -57.59 -37.12
N PRO A 492 9.65 -57.63 -38.32
CA PRO A 492 8.26 -57.24 -38.51
C PRO A 492 7.27 -57.97 -37.59
N GLU A 493 7.63 -59.16 -37.12
CA GLU A 493 6.87 -59.96 -36.16
C GLU A 493 6.84 -59.38 -34.73
N TYR A 494 7.80 -58.54 -34.34
CA TYR A 494 7.87 -57.94 -33.00
C TYR A 494 6.98 -56.70 -32.93
N THR A 495 5.68 -56.95 -32.90
CA THR A 495 4.63 -55.92 -32.82
C THR A 495 3.88 -55.98 -31.49
N ALA A 496 3.51 -54.81 -30.98
CA ALA A 496 2.68 -54.69 -29.77
C ALA A 496 1.76 -53.47 -29.85
N ASP A 497 0.58 -53.60 -29.24
CA ASP A 497 -0.42 -52.53 -29.18
C ASP A 497 -0.24 -51.69 -27.91
N PHE A 498 -0.24 -50.36 -28.09
CA PHE A 498 -0.12 -49.38 -27.02
C PHE A 498 -1.25 -48.36 -27.07
N ASN A 499 -1.78 -47.99 -25.91
CA ASN A 499 -2.72 -46.88 -25.79
C ASN A 499 -1.92 -45.60 -25.54
N VAL A 500 -1.91 -44.71 -26.54
CA VAL A 500 -1.18 -43.45 -26.47
C VAL A 500 -2.14 -42.35 -26.05
N LEU A 501 -1.75 -41.58 -25.03
CA LEU A 501 -2.46 -40.39 -24.57
C LEU A 501 -1.48 -39.22 -24.50
N GLU A 502 -1.74 -38.19 -25.30
CA GLU A 502 -0.98 -36.95 -25.23
C GLU A 502 -1.44 -36.13 -24.02
N VAL A 503 -0.51 -35.88 -23.09
CA VAL A 503 -0.75 -35.18 -21.84
C VAL A 503 0.00 -33.85 -21.75
N GLY A 504 0.93 -33.59 -22.66
CA GLY A 504 1.77 -32.40 -22.68
C GLY A 504 0.98 -31.10 -22.80
N ILE A 505 1.55 -30.05 -22.19
CA ILE A 505 1.01 -28.69 -22.21
C ILE A 505 2.10 -27.74 -22.70
N GLN A 506 1.80 -26.96 -23.74
CA GLN A 506 2.68 -25.91 -24.27
C GLN A 506 1.90 -24.60 -24.42
N ALA A 507 2.27 -23.61 -23.62
CA ALA A 507 1.72 -22.25 -23.66
C ALA A 507 2.86 -21.22 -23.69
N PRO A 508 3.43 -20.91 -24.87
CA PRO A 508 4.54 -19.98 -25.00
C PRO A 508 4.10 -18.52 -25.11
N GLY A 509 2.81 -18.27 -25.36
CA GLY A 509 2.31 -16.93 -25.68
C GLY A 509 2.21 -15.99 -24.49
N VAL A 510 1.92 -14.73 -24.79
CA VAL A 510 1.74 -13.68 -23.78
C VAL A 510 0.44 -13.93 -23.02
N VAL A 511 0.51 -13.86 -21.70
CA VAL A 511 -0.67 -13.85 -20.84
C VAL A 511 -1.33 -12.50 -20.94
N THR A 512 -2.60 -12.47 -21.30
CA THR A 512 -3.41 -11.25 -21.22
C THR A 512 -4.17 -11.23 -19.89
N PHE A 513 -4.28 -10.05 -19.32
CA PHE A 513 -4.94 -9.82 -18.04
C PHE A 513 -5.89 -8.65 -18.18
N GLN A 514 -7.15 -8.84 -17.82
CA GLN A 514 -8.19 -7.83 -17.94
C GLN A 514 -9.06 -7.81 -16.69
N GLN A 515 -9.47 -6.61 -16.30
CA GLN A 515 -10.53 -6.40 -15.33
C GLN A 515 -11.85 -6.30 -16.09
N ILE A 516 -12.85 -7.09 -15.68
CA ILE A 516 -14.18 -7.11 -16.29
C ILE A 516 -15.25 -6.86 -15.21
N PRO A 517 -16.50 -6.50 -15.58
CA PRO A 517 -17.56 -6.17 -14.64
C PRO A 517 -17.81 -7.23 -13.56
N SER A 518 -18.26 -6.79 -12.38
CA SER A 518 -18.53 -7.60 -11.17
C SER A 518 -17.29 -8.01 -10.37
N GLY A 519 -16.19 -7.27 -10.49
CA GLY A 519 -14.97 -7.50 -9.70
C GLY A 519 -14.22 -8.76 -10.11
N VAL A 520 -14.30 -9.14 -11.39
CA VAL A 520 -13.69 -10.35 -11.92
C VAL A 520 -12.41 -10.00 -12.68
N TYR A 521 -11.32 -10.68 -12.35
CA TYR A 521 -10.10 -10.64 -13.16
C TYR A 521 -10.15 -11.78 -14.17
N GLN A 522 -10.12 -11.47 -15.46
CA GLN A 522 -10.02 -12.46 -16.53
C GLN A 522 -8.56 -12.56 -16.99
N ILE A 523 -8.06 -13.78 -17.03
CA ILE A 523 -6.70 -14.12 -17.43
C ILE A 523 -6.80 -15.05 -18.62
N SER A 524 -6.23 -14.66 -19.76
CA SER A 524 -6.22 -15.50 -20.96
C SER A 524 -4.81 -15.92 -21.31
N LEU A 525 -4.62 -17.23 -21.44
CA LEU A 525 -3.36 -17.90 -21.70
C LEU A 525 -3.40 -18.47 -23.13
N TYR A 526 -2.50 -18.04 -24.01
CA TYR A 526 -2.40 -18.67 -25.33
C TYR A 526 -1.78 -20.07 -25.22
N THR A 527 -2.61 -21.08 -25.47
CA THR A 527 -2.18 -22.48 -25.49
C THR A 527 -1.80 -22.85 -26.92
N GLN A 528 -0.51 -23.04 -27.19
CA GLN A 528 -0.07 -23.54 -28.50
C GLN A 528 -0.48 -25.00 -28.68
N PHE A 529 -0.31 -25.79 -27.62
CA PHE A 529 -0.60 -27.21 -27.62
C PHE A 529 -1.15 -27.65 -26.26
N ILE A 530 -2.34 -28.25 -26.27
CA ILE A 530 -3.03 -28.76 -25.08
C ILE A 530 -4.08 -29.81 -25.49
N ASN A 531 -4.20 -30.90 -24.73
CA ASN A 531 -5.21 -31.91 -24.97
C ASN A 531 -6.54 -31.56 -24.26
N GLY A 532 -7.53 -31.11 -25.01
CA GLY A 532 -8.86 -30.73 -24.48
C GLY A 532 -9.71 -31.89 -23.95
N TYR A 533 -9.33 -33.15 -24.17
CA TYR A 533 -9.99 -34.31 -23.56
C TYR A 533 -9.71 -34.43 -22.06
N LEU A 534 -8.58 -33.89 -21.59
CA LEU A 534 -8.19 -33.93 -20.20
C LEU A 534 -8.85 -32.79 -19.42
N LEU A 535 -9.13 -33.04 -18.14
CA LEU A 535 -9.50 -31.97 -17.21
C LEU A 535 -8.25 -31.16 -16.86
N HIS A 536 -8.31 -29.85 -17.10
CA HIS A 536 -7.24 -28.91 -16.77
C HIS A 536 -7.65 -27.99 -15.62
N ALA A 537 -6.66 -27.52 -14.88
CA ALA A 537 -6.81 -26.54 -13.82
C ALA A 537 -5.75 -25.45 -13.96
N VAL A 538 -6.11 -24.22 -13.58
CA VAL A 538 -5.20 -23.07 -13.54
C VAL A 538 -5.16 -22.52 -12.12
N ILE A 539 -3.98 -22.59 -11.49
CA ILE A 539 -3.75 -22.07 -10.13
C ILE A 539 -2.73 -20.95 -10.19
N ILE A 540 -3.02 -19.81 -9.57
CA ILE A 540 -2.13 -18.65 -9.50
C ILE A 540 -1.50 -18.59 -8.11
N ASN A 541 -0.20 -18.37 -8.05
CA ASN A 541 0.61 -18.24 -6.84
C ASN A 541 0.39 -19.37 -5.82
N ASN A 542 0.14 -20.58 -6.34
CA ASN A 542 -0.13 -21.83 -5.61
C ASN A 542 -1.40 -21.88 -4.76
N ASN A 543 -2.21 -20.82 -4.70
CA ASN A 543 -3.38 -20.76 -3.80
C ASN A 543 -4.60 -20.02 -4.34
N ILE A 544 -4.50 -19.33 -5.48
CA ILE A 544 -5.60 -18.60 -6.11
C ILE A 544 -6.15 -19.48 -7.23
N ASP A 545 -7.38 -19.97 -7.07
CA ASP A 545 -8.05 -20.76 -8.10
C ASP A 545 -8.53 -19.84 -9.24
N CYS A 546 -8.16 -20.19 -10.48
CA CYS A 546 -8.60 -19.49 -11.68
C CYS A 546 -9.55 -20.39 -12.46
N VAL A 547 -10.86 -20.11 -12.31
CA VAL A 547 -11.92 -20.96 -12.85
C VAL A 547 -11.97 -20.80 -14.37
N ILE A 548 -11.67 -21.87 -15.10
CA ILE A 548 -11.65 -21.88 -16.57
C ILE A 548 -13.04 -21.51 -17.11
N SER A 549 -13.07 -20.49 -17.97
CA SER A 549 -14.30 -19.91 -18.53
C SER A 549 -14.39 -20.06 -20.05
N SER A 550 -13.31 -20.50 -20.73
CA SER A 550 -13.32 -20.82 -22.17
C SER A 550 -13.22 -22.33 -22.45
N THR A 551 -13.34 -22.70 -23.73
CA THR A 551 -13.12 -24.08 -24.18
C THR A 551 -11.62 -24.37 -24.23
N VAL A 552 -11.20 -25.54 -23.72
CA VAL A 552 -9.80 -25.97 -23.77
C VAL A 552 -9.47 -26.56 -25.15
N ALA A 553 -8.70 -25.84 -25.95
CA ALA A 553 -8.27 -26.30 -27.28
C ALA A 553 -6.86 -25.81 -27.63
N SER A 554 -6.14 -26.56 -28.45
CA SER A 554 -4.83 -26.15 -28.96
C SER A 554 -4.95 -24.95 -29.92
N SER A 555 -3.88 -24.15 -29.99
CA SER A 555 -3.79 -22.91 -30.79
C SER A 555 -4.93 -21.91 -30.48
N SER A 556 -5.33 -21.83 -29.21
CA SER A 556 -6.41 -20.96 -28.76
C SER A 556 -6.13 -20.36 -27.38
N ASP A 557 -6.86 -19.30 -27.05
CA ASP A 557 -6.79 -18.66 -25.74
C ASP A 557 -7.64 -19.41 -24.71
N LEU A 558 -6.97 -19.91 -23.67
CA LEU A 558 -7.59 -20.46 -22.48
C LEU A 558 -7.82 -19.32 -21.48
N SER A 559 -9.07 -18.90 -21.34
CA SER A 559 -9.48 -17.87 -20.38
C SER A 559 -9.95 -18.51 -19.09
N CYS A 560 -9.54 -17.91 -17.97
CA CYS A 560 -10.01 -18.26 -16.64
C CYS A 560 -10.28 -16.99 -15.83
N ASN A 561 -11.18 -17.11 -14.87
CA ASN A 561 -11.70 -16.00 -14.08
C ASN A 561 -11.31 -16.17 -12.60
N VAL A 562 -10.87 -15.08 -11.97
CA VAL A 562 -10.61 -14.99 -10.53
C VAL A 562 -11.54 -13.97 -9.90
N THR A 563 -12.17 -14.35 -8.79
CA THR A 563 -13.07 -13.48 -8.00
C THR A 563 -12.63 -13.43 -6.53
N GLY A 564 -12.80 -12.28 -5.87
CA GLY A 564 -12.59 -12.14 -4.43
C GLY A 564 -11.13 -12.11 -3.95
N THR A 565 -10.14 -12.26 -4.84
CA THR A 565 -8.72 -12.16 -4.50
C THR A 565 -8.11 -10.92 -5.16
N PRO A 566 -7.52 -9.97 -4.39
CA PRO A 566 -6.95 -8.75 -4.96
C PRO A 566 -5.59 -8.98 -5.62
N PHE A 567 -5.40 -8.39 -6.81
CA PHE A 567 -4.12 -8.28 -7.51
C PHE A 567 -3.53 -6.86 -7.34
N LYS A 568 -2.21 -6.71 -7.48
CA LYS A 568 -1.53 -5.40 -7.51
C LYS A 568 -1.06 -5.08 -8.93
N SER A 569 -0.97 -3.78 -9.26
CA SER A 569 -0.42 -3.30 -10.53
C SER A 569 1.07 -3.62 -10.67
N PHE A 570 1.51 -3.97 -11.89
CA PHE A 570 2.90 -4.25 -12.25
C PHE A 570 3.58 -5.33 -11.38
N GLN A 571 2.79 -6.20 -10.76
CA GLN A 571 3.31 -7.29 -9.95
C GLN A 571 3.40 -8.57 -10.78
N THR A 572 4.51 -9.28 -10.64
CA THR A 572 4.71 -10.58 -11.28
C THR A 572 4.11 -11.69 -10.42
N TYR A 573 3.25 -12.49 -11.04
CA TYR A 573 2.62 -13.67 -10.46
C TYR A 573 3.06 -14.91 -11.23
N GLN A 574 3.08 -16.05 -10.54
CA GLN A 574 3.28 -17.35 -11.14
C GLN A 574 1.93 -18.03 -11.34
N TYR A 575 1.72 -18.68 -12.48
CA TYR A 575 0.57 -19.56 -12.70
C TYR A 575 1.05 -20.97 -13.01
N ILE A 576 0.24 -21.95 -12.60
CA ILE A 576 0.39 -23.37 -12.88
C ILE A 576 -0.83 -23.78 -13.70
N LEU A 577 -0.61 -24.09 -14.98
CA LEU A 577 -1.58 -24.76 -15.83
C LEU A 577 -1.29 -26.25 -15.79
N SER A 578 -2.25 -27.06 -15.36
CA SER A 578 -2.01 -28.48 -15.08
C SER A 578 -3.17 -29.37 -15.50
N ASN A 579 -2.88 -30.65 -15.68
CA ASN A 579 -3.84 -31.74 -15.76
C ASN A 579 -3.41 -32.88 -14.81
N GLY A 580 -4.11 -34.01 -14.84
CA GLY A 580 -3.81 -35.17 -13.98
C GLY A 580 -2.42 -35.82 -14.17
N TYR A 581 -1.65 -35.42 -15.18
CA TYR A 581 -0.38 -36.06 -15.55
C TYR A 581 0.81 -35.09 -15.58
N THR A 582 0.59 -33.82 -15.95
CA THR A 582 1.67 -32.83 -16.06
C THR A 582 1.20 -31.45 -15.63
N ASN A 583 2.16 -30.59 -15.33
CA ASN A 583 1.94 -29.17 -15.10
C ASN A 583 2.95 -28.32 -15.88
N LEU A 584 2.54 -27.09 -16.16
CA LEU A 584 3.33 -26.05 -16.78
C LEU A 584 3.30 -24.83 -15.84
N THR A 585 4.48 -24.42 -15.40
CA THR A 585 4.63 -23.27 -14.52
C THR A 585 5.26 -22.11 -15.28
N LYS A 586 4.61 -20.95 -15.26
CA LYS A 586 5.04 -19.73 -15.95
C LYS A 586 4.71 -18.51 -15.11
N SER A 587 5.28 -17.37 -15.48
CA SER A 587 5.02 -16.09 -14.81
C SER A 587 4.41 -15.09 -15.77
N PHE A 588 3.58 -14.21 -15.24
CA PHE A 588 3.04 -13.05 -15.95
C PHE A 588 3.07 -11.83 -15.03
N THR A 589 3.09 -10.65 -15.62
CA THR A 589 3.03 -9.38 -14.88
C THR A 589 1.71 -8.72 -15.16
N THR A 590 1.02 -8.29 -14.11
CA THR A 590 -0.23 -7.54 -14.22
C THR A 590 0.01 -6.17 -14.86
N PRO A 591 -0.91 -5.66 -15.69
CA PRO A 591 -0.86 -4.29 -16.18
C PRO A 591 -1.15 -3.29 -15.04
N GLN A 592 -1.20 -2.00 -15.37
CA GLN A 592 -1.80 -1.01 -14.48
C GLN A 592 -3.27 -1.40 -14.25
N LEU A 593 -3.64 -1.68 -13.00
CA LEU A 593 -5.01 -1.98 -12.60
C LEU A 593 -5.79 -0.69 -12.34
N TYR A 594 -7.12 -0.72 -12.44
CA TYR A 594 -8.03 0.37 -12.11
C TYR A 594 -9.16 -0.09 -11.17
N PRO A 595 -9.78 0.80 -10.38
CA PRO A 595 -9.38 2.17 -10.13
C PRO A 595 -8.21 2.25 -9.12
N VAL A 596 -7.15 2.99 -9.42
CA VAL A 596 -6.01 3.22 -8.51
C VAL A 596 -5.51 4.66 -8.55
N ASP A 597 -4.63 5.01 -7.62
CA ASP A 597 -4.04 6.34 -7.48
C ASP A 597 -5.10 7.45 -7.39
N LEU A 598 -6.21 7.18 -6.70
CA LEU A 598 -7.27 8.16 -6.52
C LEU A 598 -6.76 9.31 -5.64
N TYR A 599 -6.88 10.53 -6.15
CA TYR A 599 -6.71 11.77 -5.39
C TYR A 599 -7.75 12.82 -5.80
N LEU A 600 -8.12 13.67 -4.84
CA LEU A 600 -9.09 14.73 -5.04
C LEU A 600 -8.36 16.03 -5.37
N THR A 601 -8.71 16.66 -6.49
CA THR A 601 -8.00 17.86 -6.99
C THR A 601 -8.81 19.14 -6.82
N MET A 602 -10.14 19.04 -6.84
CA MET A 602 -11.03 20.19 -6.67
C MET A 602 -12.28 19.76 -5.91
N TRP A 603 -12.63 20.52 -4.87
CA TRP A 603 -13.91 20.49 -4.20
C TRP A 603 -14.21 21.88 -3.62
N GLU A 604 -15.48 22.16 -3.40
CA GLU A 604 -15.90 23.38 -2.70
C GLU A 604 -15.78 23.16 -1.19
N ASN A 605 -15.26 24.15 -0.45
CA ASN A 605 -15.16 24.04 1.02
C ASN A 605 -16.54 24.00 1.70
N LEU A 606 -17.53 24.67 1.11
CA LEU A 606 -18.92 24.65 1.54
C LEU A 606 -19.75 23.92 0.48
N VAL A 607 -20.19 22.70 0.78
CA VAL A 607 -20.82 21.80 -0.19
C VAL A 607 -22.34 21.85 -0.11
N MET A 608 -22.98 21.87 -1.28
CA MET A 608 -24.44 21.88 -1.46
C MET A 608 -24.84 21.01 -2.65
N VAL A 609 -26.14 20.74 -2.80
CA VAL A 609 -26.63 20.07 -4.01
C VAL A 609 -26.22 20.90 -5.23
N GLY A 610 -25.52 20.28 -6.18
CA GLY A 610 -24.89 20.94 -7.34
C GLY A 610 -23.38 21.14 -7.24
N SER A 611 -22.78 21.03 -6.05
CA SER A 611 -21.32 21.11 -5.88
C SER A 611 -20.59 20.05 -6.73
N LYS A 612 -19.46 20.45 -7.31
CA LYS A 612 -18.68 19.62 -8.23
C LYS A 612 -17.40 19.12 -7.56
N TYR A 613 -17.06 17.87 -7.82
CA TYR A 613 -15.84 17.23 -7.35
C TYR A 613 -15.04 16.73 -8.53
N LEU A 614 -13.73 17.03 -8.55
CA LEU A 614 -12.81 16.51 -9.55
C LEU A 614 -11.86 15.50 -8.90
N LEU A 615 -12.10 14.23 -9.22
CA LEU A 615 -11.34 13.06 -8.78
C LEU A 615 -10.39 12.69 -9.92
N ASN A 616 -9.09 12.64 -9.66
CA ASN A 616 -8.09 12.19 -10.62
C ASN A 616 -7.48 10.86 -10.15
N GLY A 617 -7.04 10.05 -11.10
CA GLY A 617 -6.52 8.71 -10.85
C GLY A 617 -6.50 7.90 -12.14
N TYR A 618 -6.34 6.58 -12.04
CA TYR A 618 -6.44 5.70 -13.21
C TYR A 618 -7.71 4.85 -13.09
N PHE A 619 -8.75 5.22 -13.85
CA PHE A 619 -10.11 4.70 -13.67
C PHE A 619 -10.58 3.72 -14.74
N GLY A 620 -9.81 3.52 -15.82
CA GLY A 620 -10.27 2.74 -16.97
C GLY A 620 -11.38 3.44 -17.76
N ILE A 621 -12.10 2.72 -18.62
CA ILE A 621 -13.11 3.31 -19.53
C ILE A 621 -14.57 3.02 -19.11
N ALA A 622 -14.77 2.15 -18.11
CA ALA A 622 -16.09 1.78 -17.64
C ALA A 622 -16.70 2.85 -16.74
N LYS A 623 -18.04 2.81 -16.58
CA LYS A 623 -18.79 3.81 -15.82
C LYS A 623 -18.45 3.73 -14.31
N PRO A 624 -17.98 4.82 -13.67
CA PRO A 624 -17.65 4.82 -12.26
C PRO A 624 -18.88 4.98 -11.36
N ILE A 625 -18.78 4.49 -10.12
CA ILE A 625 -19.69 4.74 -9.00
C ILE A 625 -18.88 5.38 -7.88
N ILE A 626 -19.30 6.55 -7.39
CA ILE A 626 -18.56 7.30 -6.38
C ILE A 626 -19.29 7.17 -5.04
N TYR A 627 -18.58 6.68 -4.02
CA TYR A 627 -19.11 6.47 -2.67
C TYR A 627 -18.58 7.54 -1.74
N PHE A 628 -19.50 8.23 -1.04
CA PHE A 628 -19.17 9.17 0.04
C PHE A 628 -19.55 8.49 1.37
N ASN A 629 -18.57 8.17 2.22
CA ASN A 629 -18.73 7.35 3.42
C ASN A 629 -19.53 6.05 3.17
N GLY A 630 -19.36 5.44 2.00
CA GLY A 630 -20.09 4.22 1.61
C GLY A 630 -21.47 4.45 0.97
N ASP A 631 -21.94 5.68 0.82
CA ASP A 631 -23.19 5.99 0.11
C ASP A 631 -22.89 6.36 -1.37
N PRO A 632 -23.33 5.54 -2.35
CA PRO A 632 -23.13 5.80 -3.78
C PRO A 632 -24.10 6.82 -4.38
N THR A 633 -25.06 7.32 -3.58
CA THR A 633 -26.16 8.17 -4.05
C THR A 633 -25.93 9.66 -3.79
N ILE A 634 -24.85 10.04 -3.12
CA ILE A 634 -24.52 11.43 -2.80
C ILE A 634 -24.05 12.19 -4.03
N CYS A 635 -23.15 11.60 -4.83
CA CYS A 635 -22.53 12.24 -5.98
C CYS A 635 -22.65 11.34 -7.22
N LEU A 636 -23.31 11.82 -8.27
CA LEU A 636 -23.43 11.09 -9.53
C LEU A 636 -22.35 11.53 -10.52
N PRO A 637 -21.74 10.61 -11.29
CA PRO A 637 -20.75 10.96 -12.29
C PRO A 637 -21.39 11.81 -13.40
N ALA A 638 -20.79 12.96 -13.68
CA ALA A 638 -21.21 13.88 -14.73
C ALA A 638 -20.39 13.69 -16.01
N THR A 639 -19.06 13.66 -15.90
CA THR A 639 -18.13 13.32 -16.97
C THR A 639 -17.02 12.45 -16.40
N TYR A 640 -16.48 11.54 -17.22
CA TYR A 640 -15.38 10.68 -16.82
C TYR A 640 -14.60 10.20 -18.04
N ASP A 641 -13.31 10.02 -17.85
CA ASP A 641 -12.39 9.33 -18.75
C ASP A 641 -11.44 8.44 -17.93
N SER A 642 -10.39 7.91 -18.56
CA SER A 642 -9.43 7.03 -17.88
C SER A 642 -8.58 7.71 -16.80
N GLY A 643 -8.50 9.04 -16.79
CA GLY A 643 -7.65 9.84 -15.90
C GLY A 643 -8.43 10.67 -14.87
N ALA A 644 -9.68 11.04 -15.17
CA ALA A 644 -10.46 11.97 -14.36
C ALA A 644 -11.93 11.59 -14.30
N ILE A 645 -12.54 11.82 -13.13
CA ILE A 645 -13.97 11.72 -12.90
C ILE A 645 -14.44 13.04 -12.28
N GLN A 646 -15.39 13.69 -12.97
CA GLN A 646 -16.16 14.77 -12.38
C GLN A 646 -17.49 14.22 -11.90
N CYS A 647 -17.79 14.39 -10.62
CA CYS A 647 -19.11 14.06 -10.07
C CYS A 647 -19.83 15.32 -9.56
N ILE A 648 -21.16 15.30 -9.61
CA ILE A 648 -22.04 16.37 -9.13
C ILE A 648 -22.85 15.84 -7.95
N GLN A 649 -22.82 16.56 -6.83
CA GLN A 649 -23.63 16.22 -5.66
C GLN A 649 -25.12 16.37 -5.96
N VAL A 650 -25.89 15.32 -5.73
CA VAL A 650 -27.34 15.27 -5.98
C VAL A 650 -28.17 15.17 -4.70
N LYS A 651 -27.54 14.87 -3.56
CA LYS A 651 -28.20 14.83 -2.24
C LYS A 651 -27.48 15.71 -1.22
N PRO A 652 -28.19 16.27 -0.22
CA PRO A 652 -27.56 17.03 0.86
C PRO A 652 -26.53 16.20 1.64
N TRP A 653 -25.41 16.81 2.03
CA TRP A 653 -24.40 16.18 2.87
C TRP A 653 -24.62 16.56 4.35
N PRO A 654 -24.97 15.62 5.24
CA PRO A 654 -25.42 15.96 6.60
C PRO A 654 -24.28 16.11 7.62
N ALA A 655 -23.07 15.64 7.30
CA ALA A 655 -21.96 15.53 8.25
C ALA A 655 -20.94 16.67 8.13
N ILE A 656 -20.21 16.93 9.21
CA ILE A 656 -19.04 17.82 9.22
C ILE A 656 -17.77 16.98 9.34
N GLY A 657 -16.71 17.37 8.62
CA GLY A 657 -15.38 16.83 8.83
C GLY A 657 -14.90 15.87 7.74
N LEU A 658 -13.97 15.01 8.12
CA LEU A 658 -13.24 14.13 7.22
C LEU A 658 -14.20 13.09 6.61
N THR A 659 -14.41 13.20 5.29
CA THR A 659 -15.27 12.32 4.50
C THR A 659 -14.40 11.41 3.64
N ASN A 660 -14.66 10.11 3.73
CA ASN A 660 -13.97 9.11 2.93
C ASN A 660 -14.70 8.96 1.59
N ILE A 661 -13.99 9.28 0.51
CA ILE A 661 -14.46 9.13 -0.85
C ILE A 661 -13.72 7.95 -1.47
N THR A 662 -14.48 7.04 -2.11
CA THR A 662 -13.94 5.95 -2.91
C THR A 662 -14.66 5.88 -4.23
N VAL A 663 -13.98 5.34 -5.24
CA VAL A 663 -14.54 5.10 -6.57
C VAL A 663 -14.56 3.61 -6.82
N SER A 664 -15.69 3.10 -7.29
CA SER A 664 -15.79 1.76 -7.86
C SER A 664 -15.91 1.85 -9.37
N VAL A 665 -15.11 1.05 -10.08
CA VAL A 665 -15.26 0.83 -11.52
C VAL A 665 -15.29 -0.68 -11.74
N ASP A 666 -16.30 -1.17 -12.48
CA ASP A 666 -16.51 -2.59 -12.75
C ASP A 666 -16.58 -3.50 -11.51
N GLY A 667 -16.85 -2.94 -10.33
CA GLY A 667 -16.86 -3.67 -9.05
C GLY A 667 -15.52 -3.69 -8.30
N PHE A 668 -14.46 -3.09 -8.86
CA PHE A 668 -13.17 -2.87 -8.17
C PHE A 668 -13.19 -1.55 -7.42
N MET A 669 -12.68 -1.54 -6.19
CA MET A 669 -12.65 -0.35 -5.32
C MET A 669 -11.29 0.33 -5.35
N SER A 670 -11.29 1.66 -5.37
CA SER A 670 -10.07 2.48 -5.27
C SER A 670 -9.52 2.53 -3.85
N ASN A 671 -8.33 3.12 -3.68
CA ASN A 671 -7.91 3.63 -2.38
C ASN A 671 -8.89 4.71 -1.87
N ILE A 672 -8.94 4.89 -0.55
CA ILE A 672 -9.74 5.94 0.09
C ILE A 672 -9.01 7.27 -0.07
N VAL A 673 -9.72 8.31 -0.50
CA VAL A 673 -9.27 9.70 -0.37
C VAL A 673 -10.15 10.42 0.65
N SER A 674 -9.52 11.21 1.52
CA SER A 674 -10.23 11.94 2.56
C SER A 674 -10.38 13.41 2.16
N ALA A 675 -11.60 13.92 2.21
CA ALA A 675 -11.92 15.33 1.97
C ALA A 675 -12.62 15.92 3.19
N ASN A 676 -12.21 17.10 3.64
CA ASN A 676 -12.91 17.79 4.71
C ASN A 676 -14.11 18.52 4.10
N LEU A 677 -15.31 17.95 4.25
CA LEU A 677 -16.53 18.51 3.69
C LEU A 677 -17.34 19.17 4.79
N THR A 678 -17.80 20.39 4.49
CA THR A 678 -18.65 21.18 5.39
C THR A 678 -19.88 21.59 4.61
N SER A 679 -21.08 21.30 5.13
CA SER A 679 -22.34 21.77 4.52
C SER A 679 -22.93 22.92 5.33
N PRO A 680 -23.79 23.78 4.73
CA PRO A 680 -24.51 24.81 5.48
C PRO A 680 -25.28 24.24 6.67
N GLN A 681 -25.91 23.07 6.50
CA GLN A 681 -26.61 22.37 7.56
C GLN A 681 -25.67 21.89 8.68
N SER A 682 -24.47 21.41 8.34
CA SER A 682 -23.52 20.91 9.33
C SER A 682 -22.91 22.04 10.17
N ILE A 683 -22.60 23.20 9.57
CA ILE A 683 -22.16 24.41 10.30
C ILE A 683 -23.25 24.86 11.29
N CYS A 684 -24.48 24.91 10.81
CA CYS A 684 -25.64 25.29 11.59
C CYS A 684 -25.90 24.31 12.76
N ASN A 685 -25.74 23.00 12.55
CA ASN A 685 -25.82 22.00 13.62
C ASN A 685 -24.69 22.13 14.65
N THR A 686 -23.46 22.48 14.23
CA THR A 686 -22.33 22.67 15.16
C THR A 686 -22.40 23.95 15.99
N THR A 687 -22.99 25.01 15.44
CA THR A 687 -23.22 26.27 16.17
C THR A 687 -24.49 26.20 17.03
N GLY A 688 -25.41 25.31 16.68
CA GLY A 688 -26.72 25.18 17.30
C GLY A 688 -27.62 26.36 16.92
N CYS A 689 -28.91 26.12 16.76
CA CYS A 689 -29.92 27.18 16.70
C CYS A 689 -30.17 27.75 18.09
N SER A 690 -29.09 28.10 18.80
CA SER A 690 -29.05 28.47 20.22
C SER A 690 -29.77 27.48 21.15
N GLY A 691 -29.96 26.23 20.73
CA GLY A 691 -30.72 25.21 21.47
C GLY A 691 -32.25 25.31 21.36
N HIS A 692 -32.76 26.24 20.55
CA HIS A 692 -34.18 26.61 20.45
C HIS A 692 -34.69 26.60 19.01
N GLY A 693 -34.20 25.65 18.21
CA GLY A 693 -34.66 25.46 16.84
C GLY A 693 -33.98 24.27 16.17
N THR A 694 -34.48 23.93 14.99
CA THR A 694 -33.95 22.85 14.15
C THR A 694 -33.37 23.41 12.86
N CYS A 695 -32.21 22.90 12.46
CA CYS A 695 -31.57 23.37 11.23
C CYS A 695 -32.10 22.64 10.00
N ASN A 696 -32.56 23.41 9.01
CA ASN A 696 -32.96 22.84 7.73
C ASN A 696 -31.76 22.57 6.80
N SER A 697 -32.02 21.93 5.66
CA SER A 697 -30.98 21.53 4.68
C SER A 697 -30.16 22.69 4.08
N ASN A 698 -30.64 23.93 4.21
CA ASN A 698 -29.97 25.13 3.69
C ASN A 698 -29.13 25.84 4.76
N GLY A 699 -29.00 25.29 5.97
CA GLY A 699 -28.28 25.93 7.06
C GLY A 699 -29.04 27.07 7.74
N ILE A 700 -30.38 27.09 7.61
CA ILE A 700 -31.24 28.09 8.25
C ILE A 700 -31.90 27.46 9.48
N CYS A 701 -31.86 28.17 10.60
CA CYS A 701 -32.54 27.77 11.82
C CYS A 701 -34.05 28.02 11.74
N VAL A 702 -34.83 26.96 11.94
CA VAL A 702 -36.27 27.01 12.13
C VAL A 702 -36.52 27.04 13.64
N CYS A 703 -36.93 28.19 14.17
CA CYS A 703 -37.04 28.41 15.60
C CYS A 703 -38.25 27.72 16.22
N ASP A 704 -38.06 27.22 17.43
CA ASP A 704 -39.14 26.71 18.27
C ASP A 704 -40.09 27.85 18.68
N THR A 705 -41.31 27.49 19.08
CA THR A 705 -42.32 28.47 19.51
C THR A 705 -41.79 29.32 20.67
N GLY A 706 -41.89 30.64 20.56
CA GLY A 706 -41.35 31.59 21.55
C GLY A 706 -39.93 32.09 21.26
N TYR A 707 -39.29 31.65 20.18
CA TYR A 707 -37.97 32.14 19.74
C TYR A 707 -37.98 32.67 18.30
N TYR A 708 -37.16 33.68 18.03
CA TYR A 708 -37.03 34.27 16.70
C TYR A 708 -35.58 34.73 16.43
N THR A 709 -35.32 35.26 15.22
CA THR A 709 -34.01 35.57 14.58
C THR A 709 -33.36 34.40 13.81
N ALA A 710 -32.38 34.72 12.97
CA ALA A 710 -31.66 33.76 12.12
C ALA A 710 -30.93 32.64 12.90
N LYS A 711 -30.71 32.82 14.20
CA LYS A 711 -30.10 31.83 15.10
C LYS A 711 -31.01 31.36 16.23
N CYS A 712 -32.27 31.80 16.27
CA CYS A 712 -33.22 31.49 17.35
C CYS A 712 -32.74 31.90 18.75
N SER A 713 -32.04 33.04 18.83
CA SER A 713 -31.46 33.54 20.07
C SER A 713 -32.40 34.43 20.88
N GLU A 714 -33.39 35.07 20.25
CA GLU A 714 -34.26 36.05 20.92
C GLU A 714 -35.59 35.41 21.33
N LYS A 715 -36.06 35.69 22.55
CA LYS A 715 -37.25 35.08 23.17
C LYS A 715 -38.43 36.06 23.27
N TYR A 716 -39.66 35.59 23.08
CA TYR A 716 -40.91 36.38 23.20
C TYR A 716 -42.06 35.51 23.76
N PRO A 717 -43.08 36.08 24.45
CA PRO A 717 -43.28 37.49 24.76
C PRO A 717 -42.51 37.98 25.99
N ILE A 718 -42.11 39.25 26.01
CA ILE A 718 -41.53 39.97 27.16
C ILE A 718 -42.44 41.14 27.49
N PHE A 719 -42.87 41.28 28.75
CA PHE A 719 -43.66 42.43 29.22
C PHE A 719 -42.76 43.42 29.94
N LYS A 720 -42.77 44.70 29.54
CA LYS A 720 -41.93 45.75 30.16
C LYS A 720 -42.73 46.72 31.02
N SER A 721 -43.83 47.23 30.48
CA SER A 721 -44.69 48.18 31.18
C SER A 721 -46.11 48.18 30.61
N GLY A 722 -47.05 48.68 31.42
CA GLY A 722 -48.43 48.91 31.02
C GLY A 722 -48.88 50.30 31.44
N SER A 723 -49.70 50.94 30.62
CA SER A 723 -50.37 52.19 30.94
C SER A 723 -51.82 52.14 30.49
N TYR A 724 -52.65 53.04 31.00
CA TYR A 724 -54.03 53.20 30.57
C TYR A 724 -54.29 54.64 30.13
N ASP A 725 -55.31 54.87 29.30
CA ASP A 725 -55.72 56.21 28.90
C ASP A 725 -56.44 56.91 30.06
N LEU A 726 -56.01 58.13 30.40
CA LEU A 726 -56.57 58.91 31.51
C LEU A 726 -58.01 59.36 31.27
N ASN A 727 -58.46 59.44 30.00
CA ASN A 727 -59.82 59.82 29.62
C ASN A 727 -60.74 58.60 29.42
N ASP A 728 -60.17 57.42 29.14
CA ASP A 728 -60.90 56.15 29.03
C ASP A 728 -60.06 54.98 29.58
N ARG A 729 -60.33 54.62 30.84
CA ARG A 729 -59.57 53.60 31.57
C ARG A 729 -59.77 52.18 31.03
N LYS A 730 -60.66 51.98 30.06
CA LYS A 730 -60.77 50.69 29.35
C LYS A 730 -59.63 50.51 28.36
N LEU A 731 -59.00 51.59 27.90
CA LEU A 731 -57.92 51.55 26.92
C LEU A 731 -56.58 51.30 27.64
N ILE A 732 -56.04 50.10 27.47
CA ILE A 732 -54.77 49.66 28.03
C ILE A 732 -53.72 49.60 26.91
N SER A 733 -52.54 50.15 27.17
CA SER A 733 -51.34 50.03 26.32
C SER A 733 -50.30 49.20 27.05
N ILE A 734 -49.84 48.13 26.42
CA ILE A 734 -48.89 47.15 26.97
C ILE A 734 -47.63 47.21 26.09
N TYR A 735 -46.51 47.55 26.69
CA TYR A 735 -45.21 47.69 26.02
C TYR A 735 -44.33 46.48 26.34
N GLY A 736 -43.62 45.97 25.34
CA GLY A 736 -42.87 44.73 25.47
C GLY A 736 -42.07 44.34 24.22
N ASP A 737 -41.72 43.06 24.12
CA ASP A 737 -41.34 42.39 22.87
C ASP A 737 -42.23 41.17 22.68
N PHE A 738 -43.19 41.26 21.76
CA PHE A 738 -44.21 40.25 21.50
C PHE A 738 -43.89 39.40 20.26
N GLY A 739 -42.70 39.57 19.65
CA GLY A 739 -42.22 38.81 18.48
C GLY A 739 -42.50 39.45 17.10
N PRO A 740 -41.82 39.02 16.03
CA PRO A 740 -41.74 39.75 14.75
C PRO A 740 -42.87 39.47 13.74
N PHE A 741 -43.91 38.71 14.11
CA PHE A 741 -44.86 38.13 13.13
C PHE A 741 -46.31 38.66 13.21
N ASN A 742 -46.55 39.88 13.71
CA ASN A 742 -47.91 40.45 13.86
C ASN A 742 -48.89 39.47 14.54
N GLN A 743 -48.68 39.29 15.86
CA GLN A 743 -49.28 38.25 16.72
C GLN A 743 -50.72 37.85 16.31
N LEU A 744 -50.86 36.67 15.70
CA LEU A 744 -52.12 36.19 15.12
C LEU A 744 -53.18 35.89 16.20
N ALA A 745 -52.75 35.36 17.35
CA ALA A 745 -53.59 35.10 18.51
C ALA A 745 -52.97 35.74 19.75
N VAL A 746 -53.65 36.73 20.33
CA VAL A 746 -53.24 37.41 21.57
C VAL A 746 -54.42 37.35 22.52
N SER A 747 -54.23 36.71 23.67
CA SER A 747 -55.16 36.75 24.81
C SER A 747 -54.50 37.53 25.93
N ILE A 748 -55.15 38.60 26.38
CA ILE A 748 -54.70 39.40 27.52
C ILE A 748 -55.83 39.40 28.53
N THR A 749 -55.52 39.06 29.77
CA THR A 749 -56.43 39.15 30.91
C THR A 749 -55.84 40.06 31.96
N LEU A 750 -56.60 41.01 32.47
CA LEU A 750 -56.22 41.91 33.56
C LEU A 750 -57.23 41.70 34.70
N ASP A 751 -56.78 41.24 35.86
CA ASP A 751 -57.64 40.83 36.99
C ASP A 751 -58.80 39.90 36.59
N ASN A 752 -58.47 38.83 35.86
CA ASN A 752 -59.44 37.88 35.28
C ASN A 752 -60.48 38.49 34.31
N THR A 753 -60.29 39.75 33.90
CA THR A 753 -61.12 40.43 32.91
C THR A 753 -60.42 40.41 31.55
N ASP A 754 -61.10 39.95 30.51
CA ASP A 754 -60.55 39.92 29.16
C ASP A 754 -60.30 41.33 28.62
N CYS A 755 -59.09 41.57 28.12
CA CYS A 755 -58.68 42.77 27.41
C CYS A 755 -58.56 42.46 25.91
N GLN A 756 -59.50 42.97 25.12
CA GLN A 756 -59.58 42.70 23.68
C GLN A 756 -58.52 43.52 22.94
N ALA A 757 -57.52 42.86 22.37
CA ALA A 757 -56.42 43.53 21.66
C ALA A 757 -56.92 44.31 20.42
N THR A 758 -56.76 45.63 20.45
CA THR A 758 -57.15 46.58 19.38
C THR A 758 -55.99 46.94 18.46
N TYR A 759 -54.75 46.85 18.95
CA TYR A 759 -53.54 47.05 18.16
C TYR A 759 -52.47 46.06 18.61
N LYS A 760 -51.69 45.54 17.68
CA LYS A 760 -50.62 44.57 17.94
C LYS A 760 -49.41 44.91 17.09
N SER A 761 -48.27 45.05 17.74
CA SER A 761 -46.97 45.11 17.10
C SER A 761 -45.98 44.30 17.93
N GLN A 762 -44.77 44.16 17.41
CA GLN A 762 -43.68 43.57 18.19
C GLN A 762 -43.44 44.32 19.50
N THR A 763 -43.63 45.63 19.58
CA THR A 763 -43.26 46.42 20.76
C THR A 763 -44.43 46.93 21.61
N LEU A 764 -45.65 46.82 21.08
CA LEU A 764 -46.83 47.43 21.66
C LEU A 764 -48.07 46.58 21.38
N ILE A 765 -48.83 46.29 22.43
CA ILE A 765 -50.21 45.81 22.31
C ILE A 765 -51.13 46.82 22.96
N ASN A 766 -52.07 47.38 22.20
CA ASN A 766 -53.20 48.09 22.80
C ASN A 766 -54.35 47.12 22.94
N CYS A 767 -55.07 47.17 24.06
CA CYS A 767 -56.26 46.38 24.26
C CYS A 767 -57.34 47.20 24.99
N THR A 768 -58.59 46.79 24.82
CA THR A 768 -59.75 47.42 25.46
C THR A 768 -60.39 46.44 26.42
N LEU A 769 -60.52 46.81 27.69
CA LEU A 769 -61.21 46.02 28.71
C LEU A 769 -62.71 45.94 28.41
N VAL A 770 -63.32 44.78 28.67
CA VAL A 770 -64.76 44.57 28.48
C VAL A 770 -65.63 45.34 29.49
N SER A 771 -65.06 45.79 30.60
CA SER A 771 -65.69 46.66 31.62
C SER A 771 -64.68 47.67 32.16
N GLU A 772 -65.18 48.79 32.69
CA GLU A 772 -64.30 49.75 33.37
C GLU A 772 -63.69 49.08 34.61
N PRO A 773 -62.36 49.13 34.81
CA PRO A 773 -61.73 48.62 36.01
C PRO A 773 -62.21 49.44 37.22
N THR A 774 -62.46 48.78 38.35
CA THR A 774 -62.91 49.43 39.59
C THR A 774 -61.88 50.41 40.10
N ASP A 775 -62.33 51.62 40.47
CA ASP A 775 -61.48 52.72 40.93
C ASP A 775 -60.51 52.32 42.04
N GLY A 776 -59.23 52.60 41.81
CA GLY A 776 -58.16 52.56 42.81
C GLY A 776 -57.31 53.81 42.68
N LEU A 777 -57.76 54.92 43.26
CA LEU A 777 -56.96 56.12 43.54
C LEU A 777 -57.76 57.11 44.40
N ALA A 778 -57.17 57.59 45.48
CA ALA A 778 -57.54 58.83 46.18
C ALA A 778 -56.53 59.09 47.32
N LEU A 779 -55.91 60.26 47.53
CA LEU A 779 -56.23 61.62 47.10
C LEU A 779 -55.02 62.55 47.44
N SER A 780 -54.67 63.45 46.52
CA SER A 780 -54.28 64.82 46.88
C SER A 780 -55.51 65.72 46.79
N SER A 781 -55.55 66.72 47.65
CA SER A 781 -56.69 67.56 48.05
C SER A 781 -57.44 68.32 46.93
N GLY A 782 -58.76 68.47 47.10
CA GLY A 782 -59.45 69.72 46.76
C GLY A 782 -60.90 69.62 46.25
N SER A 783 -61.84 70.11 47.08
CA SER A 783 -63.14 70.72 46.71
C SER A 783 -64.35 69.82 46.34
N GLY A 784 -65.40 69.87 47.19
CA GLY A 784 -66.74 70.29 46.71
C GLY A 784 -67.96 69.41 47.01
N SER A 785 -68.61 69.69 48.15
CA SER A 785 -70.07 69.70 48.43
C SER A 785 -70.95 68.42 48.52
N ASP A 786 -71.45 68.24 49.75
CA ASP A 786 -72.82 67.99 50.21
C ASP A 786 -73.60 66.71 49.86
N SER A 787 -73.95 65.89 50.88
CA SER A 787 -75.19 66.08 51.64
C SER A 787 -75.52 64.95 52.66
N ASN A 788 -75.84 65.40 53.88
CA ASN A 788 -76.77 64.88 54.90
C ASN A 788 -76.77 63.41 55.38
N GLY A 789 -76.45 63.23 56.67
CA GLY A 789 -76.86 62.04 57.43
C GLY A 789 -76.33 61.91 58.87
N SER A 790 -76.84 62.74 59.80
CA SER A 790 -77.01 62.45 61.23
C SER A 790 -75.79 62.13 62.14
N GLY A 791 -75.38 63.13 62.93
CA GLY A 791 -75.34 62.99 64.39
C GLY A 791 -74.08 62.44 65.07
N GLY A 792 -72.98 63.17 64.96
CA GLY A 792 -71.82 63.13 65.88
C GLY A 792 -70.87 64.26 65.50
N GLU A 793 -70.47 65.14 66.43
CA GLU A 793 -69.44 66.14 66.15
C GLU A 793 -68.17 65.46 65.60
N LEU A 794 -67.75 65.80 64.38
CA LEU A 794 -66.46 65.39 63.82
C LEU A 794 -65.33 66.12 64.56
N THR A 795 -64.98 65.61 65.74
CA THR A 795 -63.86 66.11 66.54
C THR A 795 -62.55 65.50 66.04
N CYS A 796 -61.53 66.33 65.86
CA CYS A 796 -60.19 65.84 65.56
C CYS A 796 -59.54 65.26 66.83
N PRO A 797 -58.67 64.25 66.71
CA PRO A 797 -57.93 63.69 67.84
C PRO A 797 -57.24 64.80 68.64
N PHE A 798 -57.58 64.92 69.93
CA PHE A 798 -57.03 65.91 70.88
C PHE A 798 -56.98 67.35 70.34
N ASN A 799 -57.95 67.74 69.51
CA ASN A 799 -57.96 69.04 68.82
C ASN A 799 -56.64 69.33 68.07
N CYS A 800 -56.18 68.35 67.28
CA CYS A 800 -54.92 68.41 66.53
C CYS A 800 -53.69 68.60 67.43
N TYR A 801 -53.75 67.97 68.61
CA TYR A 801 -52.73 68.07 69.66
C TYR A 801 -52.34 69.52 69.99
N GLY A 802 -53.23 70.49 69.77
CA GLY A 802 -52.98 71.92 69.99
C GLY A 802 -52.10 72.61 68.92
N HIS A 803 -51.67 71.89 67.88
CA HIS A 803 -50.71 72.35 66.88
C HIS A 803 -51.32 72.51 65.46
N GLY A 804 -52.64 72.59 65.38
CA GLY A 804 -53.38 72.77 64.13
C GLY A 804 -54.82 73.24 64.34
N GLN A 805 -55.55 73.40 63.24
CA GLN A 805 -56.98 73.68 63.25
C GLN A 805 -57.75 72.46 62.75
N CYS A 806 -58.75 72.02 63.53
CA CYS A 806 -59.65 70.96 63.11
C CYS A 806 -60.69 71.50 62.12
N ILE A 807 -60.63 71.06 60.86
CA ILE A 807 -61.57 71.45 59.82
C ILE A 807 -62.21 70.18 59.26
N ASN A 808 -63.52 70.02 59.44
CA ASN A 808 -64.31 68.87 58.98
C ASN A 808 -63.74 67.51 59.43
N GLY A 809 -63.29 67.42 60.68
CA GLY A 809 -62.71 66.19 61.25
C GLY A 809 -61.28 65.87 60.79
N LYS A 810 -60.62 66.77 60.05
CA LYS A 810 -59.21 66.65 59.65
C LYS A 810 -58.36 67.77 60.24
N CYS A 811 -57.15 67.45 60.65
CA CYS A 811 -56.22 68.43 61.20
C CYS A 811 -55.43 69.17 60.12
N GLN A 812 -55.63 70.48 60.05
CA GLN A 812 -54.78 71.38 59.27
C GLN A 812 -53.65 71.90 60.17
N CYS A 813 -52.45 71.34 60.00
CA CYS A 813 -51.31 71.60 60.87
C CYS A 813 -50.64 72.94 60.61
N GLN A 814 -50.06 73.52 61.66
CA GLN A 814 -49.16 74.67 61.55
C GLN A 814 -47.87 74.27 60.80
N PRO A 815 -47.18 75.21 60.12
CA PRO A 815 -45.93 74.92 59.43
C PRO A 815 -44.90 74.23 60.34
N GLY A 816 -44.29 73.14 59.86
CA GLY A 816 -43.34 72.32 60.62
C GLY A 816 -43.95 71.16 61.40
N TYR A 817 -45.27 71.04 61.47
CA TYR A 817 -45.98 69.89 62.06
C TYR A 817 -46.53 68.94 61.00
N SER A 818 -46.48 67.63 61.30
CA SER A 818 -46.87 66.57 60.38
C SER A 818 -48.39 66.38 60.32
N SER A 819 -48.95 66.38 59.11
CA SER A 819 -50.37 66.08 58.91
C SER A 819 -50.70 64.58 59.03
N ILE A 820 -49.69 63.70 58.92
CA ILE A 820 -49.83 62.25 58.91
C ILE A 820 -50.27 61.70 60.28
N ASP A 821 -49.94 62.42 61.35
CA ASP A 821 -50.27 62.08 62.74
C ASP A 821 -51.13 63.14 63.43
N ASN A 822 -51.92 63.89 62.64
CA ASN A 822 -52.84 64.91 63.13
C ASN A 822 -52.15 66.05 63.92
N CYS A 823 -50.95 66.45 63.50
CA CYS A 823 -50.11 67.50 64.10
C CYS A 823 -49.46 67.13 65.43
N LEU A 824 -49.36 65.84 65.73
CA LEU A 824 -48.70 65.35 66.95
C LEU A 824 -47.21 65.62 66.94
N THR A 825 -46.58 65.50 65.77
CA THR A 825 -45.13 65.57 65.66
C THR A 825 -44.68 66.75 64.81
N LYS A 826 -43.47 67.26 65.10
CA LYS A 826 -42.82 68.36 64.37
C LYS A 826 -41.43 67.99 63.89
N THR A 827 -40.96 68.64 62.84
CA THR A 827 -39.60 68.45 62.32
C THR A 827 -38.55 68.79 63.39
N SER A 828 -37.63 67.86 63.64
CA SER A 828 -36.52 68.04 64.59
C SER A 828 -35.23 68.45 63.87
N ASN A 829 -34.50 69.43 64.42
CA ASN A 829 -33.15 69.76 63.96
C ASN A 829 -32.15 68.76 64.54
N HIS A 830 -31.65 67.87 63.70
CA HIS A 830 -30.67 66.85 64.07
C HIS A 830 -29.62 66.72 62.96
N THR A 831 -28.44 66.24 63.32
CA THR A 831 -27.34 66.07 62.36
C THR A 831 -27.36 64.65 61.82
N VAL A 832 -27.64 64.49 60.54
CA VAL A 832 -27.58 63.17 59.88
C VAL A 832 -26.13 62.86 59.54
N THR A 833 -25.59 61.76 60.07
CA THR A 833 -24.26 61.24 59.72
C THR A 833 -24.42 60.05 58.76
N PRO A 834 -23.92 60.13 57.52
CA PRO A 834 -24.08 59.04 56.57
C PRO A 834 -23.15 57.86 56.89
N ASN A 835 -23.69 56.64 56.84
CA ASN A 835 -22.90 55.42 56.87
C ASN A 835 -22.15 55.25 55.53
N THR A 836 -20.83 55.02 55.54
CA THR A 836 -20.03 54.84 54.32
C THR A 836 -19.87 53.38 53.87
N THR A 837 -20.40 52.43 54.64
CA THR A 837 -20.18 50.99 54.42
C THR A 837 -21.41 50.25 53.88
N SER A 838 -22.61 50.77 54.09
CA SER A 838 -23.87 50.23 53.57
C SER A 838 -24.92 51.33 53.43
N PRO A 839 -25.90 51.18 52.52
CA PRO A 839 -27.01 52.11 52.34
C PRO A 839 -28.06 51.90 53.44
N THR A 840 -27.66 52.18 54.69
CA THR A 840 -28.54 52.17 55.86
C THR A 840 -28.99 53.58 56.16
N THR A 841 -30.29 53.83 56.23
CA THR A 841 -30.77 55.08 56.83
C THR A 841 -30.69 54.91 58.35
N SER A 842 -29.60 55.37 58.95
CA SER A 842 -29.41 55.43 60.40
C SER A 842 -29.45 56.87 60.88
N PHE A 843 -30.29 57.16 61.86
CA PHE A 843 -30.31 58.43 62.56
C PHE A 843 -29.65 58.22 63.93
N ASP A 844 -28.59 58.95 64.24
CA ASP A 844 -28.06 59.02 65.62
C ASP A 844 -28.51 60.35 66.21
N ILE A 845 -29.62 60.31 66.94
CA ILE A 845 -30.17 61.45 67.67
C ILE A 845 -30.05 61.10 69.15
N ASP A 846 -29.15 61.76 69.87
CA ASP A 846 -28.98 61.60 71.32
C ASP A 846 -28.82 60.14 71.81
N GLY A 847 -28.18 59.26 71.02
CA GLY A 847 -27.93 57.85 71.36
C GLY A 847 -29.03 56.86 70.96
N ILE A 848 -30.01 57.30 70.16
CA ILE A 848 -31.15 56.51 69.71
C ILE A 848 -30.92 56.04 68.27
N ASP A 849 -30.67 54.74 68.07
CA ASP A 849 -30.47 54.15 66.73
C ASP A 849 -31.78 53.62 66.13
N PHE A 850 -32.13 54.07 64.91
CA PHE A 850 -33.16 53.50 64.02
C PHE A 850 -32.48 53.10 62.71
N GLN A 851 -32.65 51.83 62.30
CA GLN A 851 -32.01 51.30 61.10
C GLN A 851 -33.06 50.78 60.10
N PHE A 852 -32.96 51.25 58.86
CA PHE A 852 -33.63 50.67 57.70
C PHE A 852 -32.57 50.31 56.66
N GLU A 853 -32.38 49.01 56.44
CA GLU A 853 -31.25 48.45 55.71
C GLU A 853 -31.75 47.65 54.50
N MET A 854 -31.16 47.90 53.31
CA MET A 854 -31.35 47.03 52.15
C MET A 854 -30.50 45.77 52.33
N ILE A 855 -31.13 44.58 52.32
CA ILE A 855 -30.44 43.31 52.61
C ILE A 855 -30.38 42.33 51.44
N ALA A 856 -31.33 42.40 50.49
CA ALA A 856 -31.36 41.51 49.33
C ALA A 856 -32.19 42.06 48.17
N ILE A 857 -31.93 41.56 46.97
CA ILE A 857 -32.76 41.68 45.77
C ILE A 857 -33.15 40.27 45.36
N GLN A 858 -34.45 40.01 45.21
CA GLN A 858 -34.97 38.70 44.81
C GLN A 858 -35.68 38.80 43.46
N GLU A 859 -35.47 37.80 42.61
CA GLU A 859 -36.33 37.53 41.46
C GLU A 859 -37.33 36.45 41.86
N ILE A 860 -38.62 36.72 41.71
CA ILE A 860 -39.71 35.82 42.12
C ILE A 860 -40.61 35.47 40.94
N ASP A 861 -41.17 34.26 40.91
CA ASP A 861 -42.17 33.86 39.92
C ASP A 861 -43.59 34.33 40.28
N THR A 862 -44.58 33.99 39.45
CA THR A 862 -46.00 34.34 39.66
C THR A 862 -46.61 33.73 40.92
N ASP A 863 -45.99 32.70 41.49
CA ASP A 863 -46.44 32.03 42.72
C ASP A 863 -45.65 32.52 43.95
N ASN A 864 -44.85 33.60 43.81
CA ASN A 864 -43.94 34.17 44.81
C ASN A 864 -42.77 33.24 45.22
N ASN A 865 -42.42 32.22 44.42
CA ASN A 865 -41.21 31.44 44.69
C ASN A 865 -39.97 32.23 44.29
N ILE A 866 -38.92 32.15 45.12
CA ILE A 866 -37.64 32.81 44.83
C ILE A 866 -36.90 32.01 43.75
N ILE A 867 -36.69 32.65 42.61
CA ILE A 867 -35.98 32.12 41.44
C ILE A 867 -34.49 32.49 41.48
N ASN A 868 -34.18 33.68 41.98
CA ASN A 868 -32.81 34.14 42.20
C ASN A 868 -32.77 35.12 43.39
N GLU A 869 -31.66 35.15 44.13
CA GLU A 869 -31.45 36.05 45.26
C GLU A 869 -30.02 36.61 45.25
N VAL A 870 -29.90 37.92 45.35
CA VAL A 870 -28.62 38.64 45.47
C VAL A 870 -28.60 39.36 46.81
N LEU A 871 -27.68 38.98 47.69
CA LEU A 871 -27.49 39.64 48.98
C LEU A 871 -26.72 40.96 48.81
N THR A 872 -27.09 41.98 49.57
CA THR A 872 -26.51 43.33 49.45
C THR A 872 -25.52 43.66 50.55
N ASN A 873 -24.49 42.83 50.72
CA ASN A 873 -23.57 42.85 51.86
C ASN A 873 -22.31 43.73 51.68
N SER A 874 -22.02 44.23 50.48
CA SER A 874 -20.76 44.92 50.15
C SER A 874 -21.00 46.10 49.20
N TRP A 875 -20.64 47.31 49.64
CA TRP A 875 -20.91 48.55 48.91
C TRP A 875 -19.67 49.44 48.81
N SER A 876 -19.56 50.20 47.72
CA SER A 876 -18.66 51.36 47.61
C SER A 876 -19.47 52.64 47.62
N SER A 877 -19.15 53.58 48.51
CA SER A 877 -19.87 54.86 48.64
C SER A 877 -19.06 56.06 48.13
N THR A 878 -19.75 57.05 47.55
CA THR A 878 -19.22 58.39 47.25
C THR A 878 -20.11 59.47 47.85
N ILE A 879 -19.52 60.46 48.52
CA ILE A 879 -20.25 61.56 49.18
C ILE A 879 -20.11 62.82 48.33
N LEU A 880 -21.24 63.45 48.02
CA LEU A 880 -21.36 64.71 47.30
C LEU A 880 -22.08 65.72 48.20
N ILE A 881 -21.50 66.90 48.37
CA ILE A 881 -22.08 67.99 49.17
C ILE A 881 -22.37 69.16 48.22
N ASP A 882 -23.65 69.49 48.06
CA ASP A 882 -24.07 70.68 47.33
C ASP A 882 -24.33 71.83 48.31
N ASN A 883 -23.41 72.79 48.32
CA ASN A 883 -23.48 73.97 49.20
C ASN A 883 -24.60 74.95 48.82
N GLN A 884 -25.14 74.91 47.59
CA GLN A 884 -26.23 75.82 47.18
C GLN A 884 -27.58 75.36 47.73
N THR A 885 -27.85 74.06 47.66
CA THR A 885 -29.10 73.45 48.15
C THR A 885 -28.99 72.91 49.59
N GLN A 886 -27.80 73.01 50.19
CA GLN A 886 -27.44 72.41 51.49
C GLN A 886 -27.73 70.89 51.55
N THR A 887 -27.71 70.24 50.39
CA THR A 887 -28.03 68.82 50.25
C THR A 887 -26.75 68.00 50.26
N THR A 888 -26.68 67.02 51.16
CA THR A 888 -25.67 65.97 51.12
C THR A 888 -26.28 64.75 50.44
N THR A 889 -25.58 64.21 49.44
CA THR A 889 -25.98 63.01 48.70
C THR A 889 -24.87 61.97 48.80
N VAL A 890 -25.23 60.74 49.14
CA VAL A 890 -24.33 59.60 49.21
C VAL A 890 -24.79 58.55 48.22
N ASN A 891 -23.93 58.26 47.23
CA ASN A 891 -24.18 57.24 46.22
C ASN A 891 -23.42 55.97 46.58
N TYR A 892 -24.15 54.89 46.78
CA TYR A 892 -23.65 53.55 47.02
C TYR A 892 -23.78 52.74 45.74
N GLN A 893 -22.73 52.00 45.40
CA GLN A 893 -22.75 51.02 44.33
C GLN A 893 -22.44 49.64 44.93
N LEU A 894 -23.28 48.65 44.61
CA LEU A 894 -23.15 47.30 45.12
C LEU A 894 -21.94 46.63 44.46
N ASN A 895 -21.06 46.05 45.28
CA ASN A 895 -19.91 45.27 44.84
C ASN A 895 -20.17 43.80 45.16
N ASN A 896 -20.88 43.11 44.26
CA ASN A 896 -21.22 41.70 44.39
C ASN A 896 -20.87 40.94 43.09
N SER A 897 -20.20 39.78 43.21
CA SER A 897 -19.86 38.88 42.11
C SER A 897 -21.05 38.05 41.59
N ASP A 898 -22.12 37.95 42.38
CA ASP A 898 -23.27 37.07 42.11
C ASP A 898 -24.23 37.67 41.07
N THR A 899 -24.05 38.94 40.69
CA THR A 899 -24.84 39.60 39.64
C THR A 899 -23.98 40.51 38.78
N THR A 900 -24.30 40.57 37.50
CA THR A 900 -23.77 41.57 36.56
C THR A 900 -24.64 42.82 36.49
N ALA A 901 -25.78 42.84 37.20
CA ALA A 901 -26.66 43.99 37.26
C ALA A 901 -25.96 45.16 37.98
N LEU A 902 -26.14 46.36 37.47
CA LEU A 902 -25.67 47.58 38.13
C LEU A 902 -26.73 48.01 39.14
N VAL A 903 -26.42 47.84 40.42
CA VAL A 903 -27.27 48.21 41.54
C VAL A 903 -26.65 49.40 42.25
N THR A 904 -27.38 50.52 42.30
CA THR A 904 -26.99 51.71 43.04
C THR A 904 -28.09 52.11 44.02
N ALA A 905 -27.68 52.58 45.19
CA ALA A 905 -28.57 53.20 46.16
C ALA A 905 -28.08 54.63 46.42
N THR A 906 -28.99 55.59 46.52
CA THR A 906 -28.68 56.99 46.77
C THR A 906 -29.43 57.45 48.00
N ILE A 907 -28.69 57.91 49.00
CA ILE A 907 -29.24 58.53 50.21
C ILE A 907 -29.00 60.03 50.11
N SER A 908 -30.04 60.86 50.26
CA SER A 908 -29.88 62.32 50.32
C SER A 908 -30.62 62.94 51.50
N PHE A 909 -30.03 63.98 52.08
CA PHE A 909 -30.64 64.77 53.17
C PHE A 909 -30.19 66.23 53.08
N SER A 910 -31.02 67.14 53.57
CA SER A 910 -30.77 68.58 53.57
C SER A 910 -31.37 69.22 54.81
N GLN A 911 -30.79 70.33 55.28
CA GLN A 911 -31.36 71.15 56.36
C GLN A 911 -32.52 72.04 55.89
N GLN A 912 -32.78 72.08 54.58
CA GLN A 912 -33.90 72.81 53.97
C GLN A 912 -34.93 71.84 53.37
N PRO A 913 -36.23 72.18 53.38
CA PRO A 913 -37.23 71.40 52.65
C PRO A 913 -36.98 71.50 51.14
N ARG A 914 -37.29 70.43 50.40
CA ARG A 914 -37.02 70.34 48.95
C ARG A 914 -38.09 69.53 48.23
N ASP A 915 -38.42 69.95 47.01
CA ASP A 915 -39.30 69.21 46.11
C ASP A 915 -38.44 68.40 45.11
N ILE A 916 -38.69 67.09 45.03
CA ILE A 916 -37.96 66.17 44.15
C ILE A 916 -38.93 65.59 43.12
N GLN A 917 -38.55 65.65 41.85
CA GLN A 917 -39.32 65.01 40.78
C GLN A 917 -39.05 63.49 40.77
N PHE A 918 -40.11 62.69 40.89
CA PHE A 918 -40.04 61.23 40.70
C PHE A 918 -41.08 60.78 39.66
N GLY A 919 -40.61 60.49 38.44
CA GLY A 919 -41.47 60.24 37.29
C GLY A 919 -42.29 61.48 36.93
N SER A 920 -43.61 61.35 36.89
CA SER A 920 -44.55 62.45 36.64
C SER A 920 -45.01 63.19 37.90
N GLN A 921 -44.59 62.77 39.09
CA GLN A 921 -45.03 63.39 40.36
C GLN A 921 -43.91 64.22 41.00
N LEU A 922 -44.32 65.30 41.67
CA LEU A 922 -43.45 66.14 42.48
C LEU A 922 -43.61 65.75 43.95
N LEU A 923 -42.55 65.22 44.56
CA LEU A 923 -42.54 64.76 45.95
C LEU A 923 -41.95 65.83 46.87
N HIS A 924 -42.75 66.33 47.81
CA HIS A 924 -42.27 67.22 48.86
C HIS A 924 -41.52 66.43 49.93
N ILE A 925 -40.30 66.88 50.26
CA ILE A 925 -39.42 66.31 51.28
C ILE A 925 -39.12 67.40 52.32
N ASP A 926 -39.52 67.15 53.57
CA ASP A 926 -39.30 68.09 54.67
C ASP A 926 -37.82 68.25 55.04
N ALA A 927 -37.47 69.37 55.67
CA ALA A 927 -36.13 69.62 56.20
C ALA A 927 -35.68 68.49 57.16
N ASN A 928 -34.39 68.16 57.11
CA ASN A 928 -33.75 67.08 57.87
C ASN A 928 -34.32 65.66 57.59
N SER A 929 -35.10 65.48 56.52
CA SER A 929 -35.56 64.15 56.08
C SER A 929 -34.53 63.46 55.20
N ILE A 930 -34.41 62.14 55.37
CA ILE A 930 -33.59 61.26 54.54
C ILE A 930 -34.44 60.72 53.39
N LYS A 931 -33.91 60.85 52.18
CA LYS A 931 -34.48 60.29 50.97
C LYS A 931 -33.62 59.12 50.50
N LEU A 932 -34.24 57.97 50.22
CA LEU A 932 -33.56 56.79 49.69
C LEU A 932 -34.09 56.49 48.29
N SER A 933 -33.18 56.35 47.33
CA SER A 933 -33.49 55.91 45.97
C SER A 933 -32.67 54.67 45.65
N VAL A 934 -33.26 53.67 44.99
CA VAL A 934 -32.56 52.45 44.55
C VAL A 934 -32.78 52.29 43.06
N ASN A 935 -31.70 52.23 42.29
CA ASN A 935 -31.70 51.94 40.86
C ASN A 935 -31.08 50.57 40.59
N ILE A 936 -31.80 49.71 39.89
CA ILE A 936 -31.35 48.40 39.42
C ILE A 936 -31.41 48.42 37.89
N SER A 937 -30.26 48.27 37.24
CA SER A 937 -30.17 48.24 35.78
C SER A 937 -29.43 47.00 35.29
N ASN A 938 -29.77 46.55 34.08
CA ASN A 938 -29.20 45.35 33.44
C ASN A 938 -29.40 44.06 34.27
N TRP A 939 -30.52 43.93 34.98
CA TRP A 939 -30.89 42.65 35.58
C TRP A 939 -31.23 41.63 34.50
N THR A 940 -30.65 40.43 34.59
CA THR A 940 -30.94 39.34 33.66
C THR A 940 -31.97 38.41 34.28
N PHE A 941 -33.23 38.54 33.87
CA PHE A 941 -34.34 37.72 34.35
C PHE A 941 -34.22 36.27 33.83
N ASN A 942 -34.54 35.30 34.69
CA ASN A 942 -34.50 33.86 34.38
C ASN A 942 -35.67 33.43 33.47
N THR A 943 -36.86 34.00 33.69
CA THR A 943 -38.03 33.75 32.83
C THR A 943 -38.75 35.05 32.48
N PHE A 944 -39.77 35.04 31.62
CA PHE A 944 -40.60 36.21 31.30
C PHE A 944 -41.79 36.42 32.27
N LEU A 945 -41.99 35.47 33.20
CA LEU A 945 -43.07 35.50 34.20
C LEU A 945 -42.58 35.92 35.59
N THR A 946 -41.29 36.24 35.73
CA THR A 946 -40.71 36.62 37.01
C THR A 946 -40.69 38.14 37.20
N THR A 947 -40.73 38.59 38.45
CA THR A 947 -40.66 40.00 38.84
C THR A 947 -39.54 40.21 39.85
N LEU A 948 -39.06 41.44 40.01
CA LEU A 948 -38.07 41.77 41.04
C LEU A 948 -38.74 42.20 42.33
N ARG A 949 -38.08 41.95 43.45
CA ARG A 949 -38.47 42.46 44.77
C ARG A 949 -37.24 42.84 45.59
N VAL A 950 -37.16 44.11 46.00
CA VAL A 950 -36.10 44.59 46.90
C VAL A 950 -36.52 44.40 48.35
N ILE A 951 -35.65 43.82 49.16
CA ILE A 951 -35.90 43.47 50.56
C ILE A 951 -35.18 44.45 51.50
N PHE A 952 -35.97 45.10 52.34
CA PHE A 952 -35.51 45.95 53.42
C PHE A 952 -35.76 45.32 54.77
N LYS A 953 -34.86 45.57 55.72
CA LYS A 953 -34.91 45.09 57.10
C LYS A 953 -34.97 46.28 58.06
N THR A 954 -35.84 46.18 59.06
CA THR A 954 -35.92 47.16 60.14
C THR A 954 -36.50 46.53 61.42
N THR A 955 -36.27 47.17 62.56
CA THR A 955 -36.80 46.76 63.87
C THR A 955 -37.95 47.67 64.26
N ILE A 956 -39.07 47.08 64.66
CA ILE A 956 -40.28 47.76 65.09
C ILE A 956 -40.64 47.41 66.53
N ASN A 957 -41.37 48.31 67.19
CA ASN A 957 -42.06 47.99 68.43
C ASN A 957 -43.41 47.33 68.10
N ASN A 958 -43.75 46.25 68.80
CA ASN A 958 -45.00 45.52 68.57
C ASN A 958 -46.22 46.30 69.06
N ASP A 959 -46.08 46.93 70.23
CA ASP A 959 -47.06 47.86 70.80
C ASP A 959 -46.32 49.16 71.14
N GLN A 960 -46.87 50.31 70.74
CA GLN A 960 -46.30 51.61 71.05
C GLN A 960 -47.41 52.61 71.35
N SER A 961 -47.37 53.22 72.54
CA SER A 961 -48.30 54.28 72.93
C SER A 961 -47.55 55.50 73.40
N ILE A 962 -48.20 56.64 73.28
CA ILE A 962 -47.76 57.90 73.89
C ILE A 962 -48.82 58.37 74.88
N GLU A 963 -48.39 58.82 76.05
CA GLU A 963 -49.28 59.50 76.99
C GLU A 963 -49.45 60.97 76.53
N PHE A 964 -50.70 61.39 76.33
CA PHE A 964 -51.10 62.77 76.01
C PHE A 964 -52.44 63.07 76.69
N ASP A 965 -52.55 64.18 77.44
CA ASP A 965 -53.73 64.53 78.24
C ASP A 965 -54.21 63.39 79.17
N CYS A 966 -53.24 62.74 79.83
CA CYS A 966 -53.43 61.60 80.73
C CYS A 966 -54.13 60.36 80.11
N GLN A 967 -54.12 60.21 78.77
CA GLN A 967 -54.57 59.01 78.05
C GLN A 967 -53.44 58.40 77.22
N ASP A 968 -53.37 57.06 77.20
CA ASP A 968 -52.48 56.32 76.32
C ASP A 968 -53.05 56.29 74.89
N VAL A 969 -52.39 56.98 73.97
CA VAL A 969 -52.73 56.99 72.54
C VAL A 969 -51.84 55.99 71.82
N ASN A 970 -52.46 54.95 71.24
CA ASN A 970 -51.74 53.96 70.46
C ASN A 970 -51.30 54.54 69.10
N ILE A 971 -50.09 54.23 68.66
CA ILE A 971 -49.56 54.62 67.35
C ILE A 971 -49.34 53.36 66.53
N ASP A 972 -50.15 53.17 65.48
CA ASP A 972 -50.01 52.02 64.60
C ASP A 972 -48.66 52.04 63.88
N THR A 973 -47.91 50.95 64.03
CA THR A 973 -46.57 50.80 63.43
C THR A 973 -46.61 50.80 61.90
N LEU A 974 -47.67 50.24 61.30
CA LEU A 974 -47.83 50.14 59.85
C LEU A 974 -49.22 50.63 59.45
N SER A 975 -49.27 51.53 58.47
CA SER A 975 -50.51 51.97 57.84
C SER A 975 -50.57 51.46 56.41
N TYR A 976 -51.75 50.96 56.02
CA TYR A 976 -51.98 50.35 54.71
C TYR A 976 -52.95 51.19 53.88
N ASP A 977 -52.76 51.15 52.56
CA ASP A 977 -53.77 51.60 51.62
C ASP A 977 -55.04 50.73 51.72
N GLN A 978 -56.21 51.37 51.71
CA GLN A 978 -57.49 50.67 51.92
C GLN A 978 -57.89 49.76 50.75
N LEU A 979 -57.33 49.95 49.55
CA LEU A 979 -57.73 49.23 48.34
C LEU A 979 -56.64 48.27 47.84
N SER A 980 -55.37 48.69 47.84
CA SER A 980 -54.24 47.86 47.35
C SER A 980 -53.63 46.96 48.43
N ASN A 981 -53.95 47.21 49.71
CA ASN A 981 -53.33 46.59 50.87
C ASN A 981 -51.78 46.71 50.86
N SER A 982 -51.26 47.75 50.19
CA SER A 982 -49.86 48.14 50.16
C SER A 982 -49.52 48.96 51.40
N ILE A 983 -48.33 48.78 51.96
CA ILE A 983 -47.87 49.60 53.10
C ILE A 983 -47.60 51.03 52.61
N GLN A 984 -48.24 52.02 53.23
CA GLN A 984 -48.03 53.45 52.92
C GLN A 984 -47.09 54.14 53.92
N TYR A 985 -47.24 53.80 55.21
CA TYR A 985 -46.42 54.41 56.27
C TYR A 985 -45.88 53.35 57.24
N LEU A 986 -44.62 53.51 57.63
CA LEU A 986 -43.97 52.82 58.74
C LEU A 986 -43.67 53.84 59.83
N ARG A 987 -44.18 53.63 61.06
CA ARG A 987 -44.01 54.55 62.20
C ARG A 987 -43.36 53.81 63.35
N VAL A 988 -42.22 54.30 63.84
CA VAL A 988 -41.51 53.71 64.99
C VAL A 988 -41.22 54.81 66.00
N VAL A 989 -41.73 54.65 67.22
CA VAL A 989 -41.56 55.60 68.33
C VAL A 989 -40.46 55.10 69.28
N LYS A 990 -39.48 55.95 69.56
CA LYS A 990 -38.39 55.67 70.51
C LYS A 990 -37.99 56.97 71.21
N ASP A 991 -38.05 56.99 72.54
CA ASP A 991 -37.64 58.11 73.39
C ASP A 991 -38.16 59.50 72.93
N ASN A 992 -39.48 59.62 72.73
CA ASN A 992 -40.18 60.83 72.24
C ASN A 992 -39.83 61.30 70.81
N ILE A 993 -39.16 60.47 70.01
CA ILE A 993 -38.95 60.68 68.58
C ILE A 993 -39.75 59.64 67.80
N GLN A 994 -40.52 60.07 66.81
CA GLN A 994 -41.23 59.21 65.86
C GLN A 994 -40.49 59.22 64.52
N PHE A 995 -39.99 58.05 64.11
CA PHE A 995 -39.46 57.83 62.77
C PHE A 995 -40.60 57.44 61.85
N THR A 996 -40.85 58.24 60.80
CA THR A 996 -41.92 58.00 59.83
C THR A 996 -41.31 57.73 58.46
N GLY A 997 -41.42 56.49 57.98
CA GLY A 997 -41.12 56.11 56.61
C GLY A 997 -42.37 56.16 55.74
N ARG A 998 -42.28 56.75 54.54
CA ARG A 998 -43.33 56.80 53.53
C ARG A 998 -42.93 55.97 52.32
N PHE A 999 -43.88 55.16 51.85
CA PHE A 999 -43.78 54.37 50.63
C PHE A 999 -44.79 54.87 49.60
N ILE A 1000 -44.43 54.77 48.32
CA ILE A 1000 -45.28 55.11 47.19
C ILE A 1000 -45.65 53.84 46.41
N ASP A 1001 -46.88 53.76 45.91
CA ASP A 1001 -47.43 52.56 45.25
C ASP A 1001 -47.03 52.44 43.77
N TYR A 1002 -45.90 53.04 43.37
CA TYR A 1002 -45.37 52.93 42.01
C TYR A 1002 -43.84 53.04 41.97
N VAL A 1003 -43.25 52.45 40.93
CA VAL A 1003 -41.82 52.50 40.59
C VAL A 1003 -41.65 53.04 39.17
N LEU A 1004 -40.42 53.38 38.77
CA LEU A 1004 -40.12 53.66 37.37
C LEU A 1004 -39.53 52.41 36.71
N SER A 1005 -40.26 51.86 35.73
CA SER A 1005 -39.81 50.77 34.86
C SER A 1005 -39.48 51.35 33.49
N ASP A 1006 -38.21 51.29 33.07
CA ASP A 1006 -37.70 51.87 31.81
C ASP A 1006 -38.14 53.34 31.60
N GLY A 1007 -38.10 54.12 32.68
CA GLY A 1007 -38.50 55.53 32.69
C GLY A 1007 -40.02 55.78 32.76
N ARG A 1008 -40.86 54.74 32.88
CA ARG A 1008 -42.32 54.85 32.95
C ARG A 1008 -42.86 54.51 34.35
N PRO A 1009 -43.70 55.38 34.96
CA PRO A 1009 -44.39 55.06 36.21
C PRO A 1009 -45.23 53.79 36.07
N THR A 1010 -44.99 52.81 36.93
CA THR A 1010 -45.67 51.51 36.94
C THR A 1010 -46.03 51.14 38.37
N PHE A 1011 -47.22 50.58 38.59
CA PHE A 1011 -47.68 50.17 39.92
C PHE A 1011 -46.68 49.22 40.61
N SER A 1012 -46.47 49.44 41.92
CA SER A 1012 -45.56 48.67 42.76
C SER A 1012 -46.22 48.38 44.09
N LYS A 1013 -46.16 47.13 44.53
CA LYS A 1013 -46.72 46.70 45.82
C LYS A 1013 -45.62 46.63 46.88
N THR A 1014 -45.84 47.33 47.99
CA THR A 1014 -45.02 47.24 49.20
C THR A 1014 -45.72 46.33 50.21
N SER A 1015 -45.04 45.28 50.68
CA SER A 1015 -45.64 44.27 51.56
C SER A 1015 -44.68 43.72 52.60
N ILE A 1016 -45.22 43.18 53.70
CA ILE A 1016 -44.41 42.44 54.69
C ILE A 1016 -44.09 41.06 54.10
N ILE A 1017 -42.80 40.72 54.09
CA ILE A 1017 -42.31 39.40 53.68
C ILE A 1017 -42.21 38.46 54.87
N ASN A 1018 -41.68 38.96 55.99
CA ASN A 1018 -41.54 38.19 57.22
C ASN A 1018 -41.53 39.09 58.46
N LYS A 1019 -41.97 38.57 59.60
CA LYS A 1019 -41.93 39.22 60.93
C LYS A 1019 -41.42 38.22 61.97
N THR A 1020 -40.33 38.57 62.64
CA THR A 1020 -39.70 37.74 63.69
C THR A 1020 -39.68 38.50 65.01
N ALA A 1021 -40.31 37.95 66.05
CA ALA A 1021 -40.32 38.56 67.39
C ALA A 1021 -38.97 38.42 68.10
N SER A 1022 -38.61 39.43 68.89
CA SER A 1022 -37.48 39.42 69.84
C SER A 1022 -37.77 38.48 71.02
N LEU A 1023 -36.71 38.09 71.76
CA LEU A 1023 -36.79 37.18 72.92
C LEU A 1023 -37.71 37.66 74.07
N ASP A 1024 -38.03 38.94 74.09
CA ASP A 1024 -38.88 39.62 75.08
C ASP A 1024 -40.29 39.98 74.56
N ASP A 1025 -40.62 39.61 73.31
CA ASP A 1025 -41.88 39.90 72.60
C ASP A 1025 -42.25 41.40 72.46
N GLN A 1026 -41.40 42.33 72.94
CA GLN A 1026 -41.67 43.78 72.86
C GLN A 1026 -41.32 44.38 71.50
N GLN A 1027 -40.29 43.83 70.84
CA GLN A 1027 -39.82 44.26 69.53
C GLN A 1027 -39.90 43.14 68.50
N SER A 1028 -40.03 43.49 67.22
CA SER A 1028 -39.90 42.54 66.11
C SER A 1028 -38.99 43.08 65.03
N THR A 1029 -38.22 42.20 64.39
CA THR A 1029 -37.56 42.50 63.12
C THR A 1029 -38.53 42.16 61.99
N ILE A 1030 -38.81 43.13 61.11
CA ILE A 1030 -39.64 42.94 59.92
C ILE A 1030 -38.81 43.05 58.64
N LEU A 1031 -39.19 42.25 57.65
CA LEU A 1031 -38.70 42.33 56.28
C LEU A 1031 -39.79 42.91 55.39
N ILE A 1032 -39.50 44.03 54.72
CA ILE A 1032 -40.41 44.73 53.81
C ILE A 1032 -39.92 44.53 52.38
N GLY A 1033 -40.81 44.08 51.49
CA GLY A 1033 -40.51 43.86 50.08
C GLY A 1033 -41.24 44.86 49.20
N ILE A 1034 -40.50 45.51 48.29
CA ILE A 1034 -41.06 46.40 47.26
C ILE A 1034 -40.89 45.74 45.89
N SER A 1035 -41.99 45.54 45.16
CA SER A 1035 -42.03 44.72 43.94
C SER A 1035 -41.92 45.54 42.65
N MET A 1036 -41.20 45.05 41.63
CA MET A 1036 -41.02 45.71 40.33
C MET A 1036 -41.24 44.73 39.17
N PRO A 1037 -41.86 45.18 38.06
CA PRO A 1037 -42.01 44.37 36.85
C PRO A 1037 -40.66 44.15 36.16
N GLN A 1038 -40.65 43.35 35.08
CA GLN A 1038 -39.45 43.19 34.27
C GLN A 1038 -39.09 44.49 33.54
N SER A 1039 -37.82 44.89 33.64
CA SER A 1039 -37.34 46.11 32.99
C SER A 1039 -35.85 46.04 32.72
N SER A 1040 -35.37 46.88 31.80
CA SER A 1040 -33.94 47.14 31.63
C SER A 1040 -33.39 48.01 32.76
N GLU A 1041 -34.20 48.94 33.27
CA GLU A 1041 -33.90 49.82 34.41
C GLU A 1041 -35.13 49.95 35.33
N SER A 1042 -34.93 49.78 36.64
CA SER A 1042 -35.98 49.86 37.68
C SER A 1042 -35.54 50.79 38.81
N ILE A 1043 -36.35 51.79 39.13
CA ILE A 1043 -36.06 52.77 40.20
C ILE A 1043 -37.16 52.77 41.27
N ILE A 1044 -36.77 52.63 42.54
CA ILE A 1044 -37.63 52.77 43.73
C ILE A 1044 -37.20 53.99 44.53
N ASP A 1045 -38.14 54.64 45.21
CA ASP A 1045 -37.88 55.89 45.89
C ASP A 1045 -38.68 56.07 47.20
N PRO A 1046 -38.40 55.31 48.29
CA PRO A 1046 -38.96 55.58 49.62
C PRO A 1046 -38.35 56.82 50.30
N ASP A 1047 -39.01 57.40 51.30
CA ASP A 1047 -38.48 58.51 52.11
C ASP A 1047 -38.75 58.35 53.62
N PHE A 1048 -37.86 58.89 54.46
CA PHE A 1048 -37.88 58.76 55.92
C PHE A 1048 -37.66 60.11 56.62
N THR A 1049 -38.55 60.44 57.55
CA THR A 1049 -38.50 61.69 58.31
C THR A 1049 -38.56 61.39 59.81
N PRO A 1050 -37.56 61.84 60.59
CA PRO A 1050 -37.64 61.81 62.05
C PRO A 1050 -38.39 63.05 62.55
N LEU A 1051 -39.42 62.82 63.35
CA LEU A 1051 -40.31 63.85 63.86
C LEU A 1051 -40.29 63.79 65.38
N LEU A 1052 -40.12 64.94 66.03
CA LEU A 1052 -40.18 65.07 67.48
C LEU A 1052 -41.65 65.05 67.90
N ILE A 1053 -42.01 64.21 68.87
CA ILE A 1053 -43.33 64.25 69.49
C ILE A 1053 -43.42 65.50 70.36
N ASP A 1054 -44.29 66.45 69.99
CA ASP A 1054 -44.48 67.68 70.73
C ASP A 1054 -45.62 67.53 71.74
N LYS A 1055 -45.27 67.54 73.03
CA LYS A 1055 -46.22 67.49 74.14
C LYS A 1055 -46.46 68.85 74.79
N SER A 1056 -46.06 69.95 74.16
CA SER A 1056 -46.16 71.29 74.78
C SER A 1056 -47.59 71.77 75.01
N ALA A 1057 -48.58 71.21 74.32
CA ALA A 1057 -50.00 71.46 74.52
C ALA A 1057 -50.67 70.47 75.51
N ASP A 1058 -49.90 69.58 76.15
CA ASP A 1058 -50.40 68.66 77.17
C ASP A 1058 -50.79 69.43 78.44
N SER A 1059 -51.97 69.15 79.00
CA SER A 1059 -52.53 69.81 80.19
C SER A 1059 -51.65 69.65 81.44
N GLY A 1060 -50.70 68.72 81.43
CA GLY A 1060 -49.87 68.36 82.56
C GLY A 1060 -50.68 67.66 83.65
N CYS A 1061 -50.39 66.39 83.91
CA CYS A 1061 -51.05 65.64 84.97
C CYS A 1061 -50.35 65.92 86.33
N ASP A 1062 -51.07 66.52 87.28
CA ASP A 1062 -50.59 66.69 88.66
C ASP A 1062 -50.19 65.34 89.26
N SER A 1063 -48.98 65.28 89.84
CA SER A 1063 -48.31 64.06 90.27
C SER A 1063 -49.23 63.10 91.05
N LYS A 1064 -49.39 61.87 90.55
CA LYS A 1064 -49.87 60.77 91.40
C LYS A 1064 -48.82 60.52 92.49
N SER A 1065 -49.16 61.02 93.68
CA SER A 1065 -48.42 60.92 94.93
C SER A 1065 -47.72 59.56 95.14
N ASN A 1066 -46.41 59.61 95.36
CA ASN A 1066 -45.54 58.46 95.68
C ASN A 1066 -45.70 57.92 97.12
N THR A 1067 -46.85 58.11 97.77
CA THR A 1067 -47.13 57.57 99.11
C THR A 1067 -47.07 56.04 99.15
N TRP A 1068 -47.34 55.35 98.03
CA TRP A 1068 -47.22 53.88 97.97
C TRP A 1068 -45.76 53.38 97.94
N ARG A 1069 -44.80 54.18 97.41
CA ARG A 1069 -43.38 53.79 97.34
C ARG A 1069 -42.67 53.89 98.71
N ILE A 1070 -43.12 54.77 99.61
CA ILE A 1070 -42.61 54.87 100.99
C ILE A 1070 -43.19 53.74 101.86
N ILE A 1071 -44.46 53.38 101.67
CA ILE A 1071 -45.08 52.23 102.37
C ILE A 1071 -44.43 50.91 101.93
N VAL A 1072 -44.16 50.73 100.63
CA VAL A 1072 -43.46 49.53 100.12
C VAL A 1072 -42.00 49.49 100.59
N GLY A 1073 -41.30 50.64 100.68
CA GLY A 1073 -39.93 50.70 101.21
C GLY A 1073 -39.81 50.27 102.68
N VAL A 1074 -40.77 50.65 103.53
CA VAL A 1074 -40.81 50.23 104.96
C VAL A 1074 -41.25 48.77 105.11
N VAL A 1075 -42.23 48.31 104.33
CA VAL A 1075 -42.69 46.91 104.36
C VAL A 1075 -41.59 45.96 103.85
N VAL A 1076 -40.87 46.32 102.78
CA VAL A 1076 -39.76 45.51 102.25
C VAL A 1076 -38.54 45.54 103.19
N GLY A 1077 -38.28 46.67 103.87
CA GLY A 1077 -37.25 46.76 104.91
C GLY A 1077 -37.54 45.88 106.13
N VAL A 1078 -38.79 45.87 106.62
CA VAL A 1078 -39.21 45.03 107.74
C VAL A 1078 -39.28 43.54 107.35
N VAL A 1079 -39.79 43.21 106.17
CA VAL A 1079 -39.81 41.83 105.64
C VAL A 1079 -38.39 41.33 105.38
N GLY A 1080 -37.48 42.18 104.89
CA GLY A 1080 -36.06 41.88 104.74
C GLY A 1080 -35.36 41.63 106.08
N ALA A 1081 -35.63 42.44 107.11
CA ALA A 1081 -35.09 42.23 108.45
C ALA A 1081 -35.64 40.94 109.10
N VAL A 1082 -36.93 40.63 108.91
CA VAL A 1082 -37.53 39.37 109.37
C VAL A 1082 -36.98 38.18 108.59
N ALA A 1083 -36.76 38.29 107.28
CA ALA A 1083 -36.14 37.24 106.47
C ALA A 1083 -34.68 36.98 106.88
N ILE A 1084 -33.91 38.03 107.19
CA ILE A 1084 -32.54 37.91 107.72
C ILE A 1084 -32.56 37.28 109.12
N ALA A 1085 -33.53 37.62 109.98
CA ALA A 1085 -33.70 36.99 111.30
C ALA A 1085 -34.10 35.52 111.18
N VAL A 1086 -35.03 35.17 110.26
CA VAL A 1086 -35.45 33.79 109.97
C VAL A 1086 -34.30 32.99 109.35
N ALA A 1087 -33.55 33.55 108.41
CA ALA A 1087 -32.35 32.93 107.84
C ALA A 1087 -31.26 32.72 108.89
N SER A 1088 -31.09 33.66 109.83
CA SER A 1088 -30.15 33.53 110.96
C SER A 1088 -30.59 32.43 111.93
N ILE A 1089 -31.90 32.35 112.24
CA ILE A 1089 -32.48 31.27 113.08
C ILE A 1089 -32.36 29.91 112.38
N ILE A 1090 -32.59 29.84 111.07
CA ILE A 1090 -32.43 28.62 110.26
C ILE A 1090 -30.95 28.23 110.17
N LEU A 1091 -30.02 29.17 110.02
CA LEU A 1091 -28.57 28.91 110.05
C LEU A 1091 -28.11 28.40 111.42
N ILE A 1092 -28.62 28.97 112.52
CA ILE A 1092 -28.34 28.51 113.88
C ILE A 1092 -28.96 27.11 114.14
N LYS A 1093 -30.18 26.85 113.65
CA LYS A 1093 -30.81 25.50 113.71
C LYS A 1093 -30.07 24.49 112.83
N LYS A 1094 -29.61 24.86 111.63
CA LYS A 1094 -28.84 23.99 110.72
C LYS A 1094 -27.47 23.67 111.32
N LYS A 1095 -26.78 24.65 111.92
CA LYS A 1095 -25.49 24.44 112.62
C LYS A 1095 -25.65 23.54 113.87
N ARG A 1096 -26.74 23.68 114.65
CA ARG A 1096 -27.06 22.76 115.76
C ARG A 1096 -27.47 21.36 115.29
N THR A 1097 -28.13 21.23 114.14
CA THR A 1097 -28.55 19.93 113.58
C THR A 1097 -27.35 19.18 113.00
N VAL A 1098 -26.41 19.88 112.35
CA VAL A 1098 -25.14 19.31 111.86
C VAL A 1098 -24.25 18.84 113.03
N LEU A 1099 -24.18 19.59 114.14
CA LEU A 1099 -23.48 19.14 115.35
C LEU A 1099 -24.12 17.87 115.97
N ARG A 1100 -25.45 17.76 115.95
CA ARG A 1100 -26.17 16.54 116.39
C ARG A 1100 -26.08 15.38 115.39
N HIS A 1101 -25.94 15.64 114.09
CA HIS A 1101 -25.73 14.62 113.06
C HIS A 1101 -24.29 14.06 113.12
N ASN A 1102 -23.28 14.91 113.33
CA ASN A 1102 -21.89 14.49 113.51
C ASN A 1102 -21.71 13.65 114.80
N ALA A 1103 -22.41 14.00 115.89
CA ALA A 1103 -22.44 13.17 117.11
C ALA A 1103 -23.15 11.81 116.90
N LYS A 1104 -24.21 11.74 116.08
CA LYS A 1104 -24.90 10.49 115.72
C LYS A 1104 -24.14 9.65 114.69
N ILE A 1105 -23.34 10.27 113.81
CA ILE A 1105 -22.45 9.59 112.86
C ILE A 1105 -21.26 8.98 113.59
N GLN A 1106 -20.66 9.66 114.59
CA GLN A 1106 -19.62 9.06 115.44
C GLN A 1106 -20.15 7.89 116.28
N HIS A 1107 -21.37 7.96 116.80
CA HIS A 1107 -22.02 6.83 117.48
C HIS A 1107 -22.41 5.67 116.54
N LYS A 1108 -22.57 5.92 115.23
CA LYS A 1108 -22.82 4.87 114.21
C LYS A 1108 -21.53 4.27 113.63
N LEU A 1109 -20.44 5.03 113.58
CA LEU A 1109 -19.10 4.54 113.20
C LEU A 1109 -18.45 3.68 114.31
N ALA A 1110 -18.75 3.94 115.59
CA ALA A 1110 -18.31 3.09 116.71
C ALA A 1110 -19.11 1.77 116.88
N ARG A 1111 -20.02 1.45 115.96
CA ARG A 1111 -20.82 0.21 115.94
C ARG A 1111 -20.72 -0.56 114.62
N MET A 1112 -19.88 -0.09 113.71
CA MET A 1112 -19.48 -0.73 112.45
C MET A 1112 -17.98 -0.46 112.28
N GLY A 1113 -17.20 -1.19 113.08
CA GLY A 1113 -15.76 -1.07 113.31
C GLY A 1113 -15.40 -1.71 114.63
#